data_AF-A0ABD1VWW7-F1
#
_entry.id   AF-A0ABD1VWW7-F1
#
_cell.length_a   1.000
_cell.length_b   1.000
_cell.length_c   1.000
_cell.angle_alpha   90.00
_cell.angle_beta   90.00
_cell.angle_gamma   90.00
#
_symmetry.space_group_name_H-M   'P 1'
#
loop_
_entity.id
_entity.type
_entity.pdbx_description
1 polymer ?
#
loop_
_entity_poly.entity_id
_entity_poly.type
_entity_poly.pdbx_seq_one_letter_code
_entity_poly.pdbx_strand_id
1 'polypeptide(L)'
;MLIDFCLRPLGQSSMVTQIFGGILLGPSVLGHKGSIGRTIFPARGSTTVVTGATFGLMFFLFAMGVKADPMMMVRPGRQAAILGISAMFFTLVLTLSLAFLLTHYVPMDGTLAESLPFIAASQCLTPFPNISCLLTELKMSNSDLGRIAISASMLCDVIGMTLVVILLAILQANFDPLKSVVAIVAAFLFVVSLVYIIKPLLLRVLRGIPNGKALGEQYIIGTFTCVLAVGVISELIGQHFVLGPLVLGLMVPEGPPLGTALISKLDIPVGKIFYPIFLTTSGLKTDIFKIHLQSLWIVLSVVMFSCVVKIGAVILSSRYLHINFQDSFVIGLMLNARGVCELIVYNLWRDGLLLTDQEFSISVIALIGVTAIITPLIKFMYDPSKQRVPLKRRTIQHAKRDAELRILVCLQNQDSVPSIINILEASNATEESPIAVIAVLLEEVVGRANPLLVAHQSTRILQPSNSKSSHIINALRQYELCNERCVTVQSFSAISHAETMHEDICRVALDQNATIVILPFHKHWEIDGSIGLVNRSIQTMNIKVLEKAPCSVGILVDRGNLTGSLSILNTQSIYRVAVIYIGGPDDAESLYYGARMGRHNNVTLTLVRYLLFGSDNARERKQDNILIDDVRQAHNGNHNFIYQEQLVKDGVGLTASLRALENHFDLMIVGRNHQASQILMGLGAWSECPELGVVGDMLASTDIGSIASVLVVQQQILLGGKLKSRMMKPVIISQETGYDASVTGPLTTPVTNDDAKWEIAIDRDRD
;
A
#
# COMPACT_ATOMS: atom_id res chain seq x y z
N MET A 1 -7.28 -21.47 -14.23
CA MET A 1 -8.01 -20.21 -14.54
C MET A 1 -9.52 -20.33 -14.34
N LEU A 2 -10.22 -21.33 -14.91
CA LEU A 2 -11.67 -21.50 -14.67
C LEU A 2 -12.02 -21.71 -13.19
N ILE A 3 -11.29 -22.58 -12.49
CA ILE A 3 -11.47 -22.84 -11.05
C ILE A 3 -11.19 -21.58 -10.22
N ASP A 4 -10.19 -20.80 -10.64
CA ASP A 4 -9.84 -19.54 -10.00
C ASP A 4 -10.98 -18.53 -10.11
N PHE A 5 -11.59 -18.39 -11.29
CA PHE A 5 -12.75 -17.53 -11.50
C PHE A 5 -13.94 -17.91 -10.60
N CYS A 6 -14.18 -19.20 -10.36
CA CYS A 6 -15.27 -19.68 -9.50
C CYS A 6 -15.00 -19.49 -8.00
N LEU A 7 -13.74 -19.61 -7.56
CA LEU A 7 -13.37 -19.57 -6.14
C LEU A 7 -12.94 -18.17 -5.66
N ARG A 8 -12.61 -17.26 -6.59
CA ARG A 8 -12.26 -15.87 -6.28
C ARG A 8 -13.36 -15.09 -5.54
N PRO A 9 -14.67 -15.27 -5.83
CA PRO A 9 -15.76 -14.66 -5.05
C PRO A 9 -15.81 -15.12 -3.58
N LEU A 10 -15.31 -16.33 -3.28
CA LEU A 10 -15.23 -16.86 -1.92
C LEU A 10 -14.03 -16.31 -1.12
N GLY A 11 -13.28 -15.38 -1.72
CA GLY A 11 -12.14 -14.73 -1.08
C GLY A 11 -10.89 -15.60 -0.98
N GLN A 12 -10.84 -16.73 -1.68
CA GLN A 12 -9.71 -17.68 -1.67
C GLN A 12 -8.46 -17.12 -2.39
N SER A 13 -7.28 -17.58 -1.97
CA SER A 13 -5.99 -17.26 -2.60
C SER A 13 -5.87 -17.96 -3.95
N SER A 14 -5.24 -17.32 -4.94
CA SER A 14 -5.02 -17.92 -6.27
C SER A 14 -4.17 -19.19 -6.18
N MET A 15 -3.34 -19.33 -5.16
CA MET A 15 -2.52 -20.51 -4.97
C MET A 15 -3.37 -21.75 -4.65
N VAL A 16 -4.36 -21.59 -3.76
CA VAL A 16 -5.28 -22.67 -3.35
C VAL A 16 -6.06 -23.19 -4.56
N THR A 17 -6.56 -22.27 -5.39
CA THR A 17 -7.36 -22.63 -6.58
C THR A 17 -6.55 -23.41 -7.61
N GLN A 18 -5.25 -23.09 -7.75
CA GLN A 18 -4.34 -23.75 -8.69
C GLN A 18 -3.93 -25.15 -8.22
N ILE A 19 -3.55 -25.33 -6.95
CA ILE A 19 -3.23 -26.67 -6.43
C ILE A 19 -4.47 -27.56 -6.46
N PHE A 20 -5.62 -27.03 -6.02
CA PHE A 20 -6.88 -27.76 -6.06
C PHE A 20 -7.26 -28.18 -7.49
N GLY A 21 -7.03 -27.32 -8.48
CA GLY A 21 -7.17 -27.68 -9.88
C GLY A 21 -6.24 -28.82 -10.32
N GLY A 22 -5.00 -28.84 -9.84
CA GLY A 22 -4.08 -29.97 -10.05
C GLY A 22 -4.60 -31.27 -9.44
N ILE A 23 -5.13 -31.23 -8.22
CA ILE A 23 -5.71 -32.40 -7.54
C ILE A 23 -6.91 -32.95 -8.32
N LEU A 24 -7.80 -32.08 -8.82
CA LEU A 24 -8.95 -32.47 -9.64
C LEU A 24 -8.52 -33.12 -10.97
N LEU A 25 -7.46 -32.62 -11.59
CA LEU A 25 -6.89 -33.20 -12.82
C LEU A 25 -6.07 -34.47 -12.54
N GLY A 26 -5.64 -34.67 -11.29
CA GLY A 26 -4.81 -35.77 -10.82
C GLY A 26 -5.52 -37.12 -10.72
N PRO A 27 -4.80 -38.15 -10.23
CA PRO A 27 -5.33 -39.50 -10.05
C PRO A 27 -6.52 -39.55 -9.08
N SER A 28 -6.68 -38.52 -8.25
CA SER A 28 -7.74 -38.37 -7.26
C SER A 28 -9.14 -38.15 -7.87
N VAL A 29 -9.28 -37.61 -9.09
CA VAL A 29 -10.61 -37.39 -9.71
C VAL A 29 -10.62 -37.76 -11.19
N LEU A 30 -10.14 -36.90 -12.10
CA LEU A 30 -10.19 -37.19 -13.54
C LEU A 30 -9.23 -38.30 -13.96
N GLY A 31 -8.06 -38.38 -13.32
CA GLY A 31 -7.05 -39.40 -13.58
C GLY A 31 -7.38 -40.79 -13.02
N HIS A 32 -8.45 -40.91 -12.22
CA HIS A 32 -8.86 -42.17 -11.58
C HIS A 32 -9.23 -43.24 -12.61
N LYS A 33 -9.93 -42.85 -13.69
CA LYS A 33 -10.15 -43.73 -14.85
C LYS A 33 -8.88 -43.74 -15.70
N GLY A 34 -8.08 -44.80 -15.57
CA GLY A 34 -6.76 -44.92 -16.21
C GLY A 34 -6.72 -44.68 -17.73
N SER A 35 -7.85 -44.84 -18.43
CA SER A 35 -7.95 -44.46 -19.85
C SER A 35 -7.95 -42.95 -20.06
N ILE A 36 -8.70 -42.18 -19.25
CA ILE A 36 -8.81 -40.71 -19.40
C ILE A 36 -7.51 -40.04 -18.94
N GLY A 37 -6.93 -40.50 -17.82
CA GLY A 37 -5.67 -39.98 -17.31
C GLY A 37 -4.49 -40.17 -18.28
N ARG A 38 -4.37 -41.34 -18.91
CA ARG A 38 -3.30 -41.63 -19.88
C ARG A 38 -3.49 -40.90 -21.22
N THR A 39 -4.72 -40.58 -21.61
CA THR A 39 -5.01 -39.80 -22.83
C THR A 39 -4.76 -38.31 -22.63
N ILE A 40 -5.11 -37.75 -21.46
CA ILE A 40 -4.93 -36.32 -21.15
C ILE A 40 -3.49 -36.00 -20.73
N PHE A 41 -2.84 -36.88 -19.96
CA PHE A 41 -1.46 -36.71 -19.49
C PHE A 41 -0.57 -37.91 -19.85
N PRO A 42 -0.13 -38.02 -21.11
CA PRO A 42 0.82 -39.05 -21.51
C PRO A 42 2.16 -38.87 -20.78
N ALA A 43 2.83 -39.98 -20.45
CA ALA A 43 4.08 -39.98 -19.67
C ALA A 43 5.17 -39.04 -20.25
N ARG A 44 5.28 -38.97 -21.58
CA ARG A 44 6.21 -38.04 -22.28
C ARG A 44 5.82 -36.56 -22.13
N GLY A 45 4.54 -36.26 -22.06
CA GLY A 45 4.05 -34.90 -21.81
C GLY A 45 4.29 -34.47 -20.37
N SER A 46 4.11 -35.39 -19.42
CA SER A 46 4.33 -35.13 -17.99
C SER A 46 5.76 -34.68 -17.70
N THR A 47 6.78 -35.30 -18.32
CA THR A 47 8.17 -34.88 -18.14
C THR A 47 8.40 -33.45 -18.64
N THR A 48 7.87 -33.09 -19.81
CA THR A 48 8.01 -31.72 -20.35
C THR A 48 7.32 -30.69 -19.47
N VAL A 49 6.14 -31.01 -18.94
CA VAL A 49 5.41 -30.11 -18.04
C VAL A 49 6.14 -29.94 -16.70
N VAL A 50 6.70 -31.01 -16.14
CA VAL A 50 7.52 -30.95 -14.92
C VAL A 50 8.80 -30.14 -15.16
N THR A 51 9.48 -30.31 -16.29
CA THR A 51 10.65 -29.49 -16.63
C THR A 51 10.29 -28.01 -16.80
N GLY A 52 9.15 -27.71 -17.43
CA GLY A 52 8.64 -26.34 -17.50
C GLY A 52 8.34 -25.76 -16.11
N ALA A 53 7.75 -26.56 -15.23
CA ALA A 53 7.47 -26.19 -13.85
C ALA A 53 8.75 -25.87 -13.04
N THR A 54 9.82 -26.66 -13.20
CA THR A 54 11.08 -26.45 -12.47
C THR A 54 11.80 -25.19 -12.93
N PHE A 55 11.88 -24.93 -14.25
CA PHE A 55 12.37 -23.64 -14.76
C PHE A 55 11.54 -22.48 -14.23
N GLY A 56 10.22 -22.66 -14.22
CA GLY A 56 9.29 -21.70 -13.68
C GLY A 56 9.56 -21.31 -12.24
N LEU A 57 9.72 -22.31 -11.39
CA LEU A 57 10.04 -22.18 -9.97
C LEU A 57 11.39 -21.47 -9.76
N MET A 58 12.38 -21.81 -10.59
CA MET A 58 13.72 -21.22 -10.56
C MET A 58 13.67 -19.70 -10.77
N PHE A 59 12.99 -19.26 -11.83
CA PHE A 59 12.81 -17.83 -12.12
C PHE A 59 11.88 -17.13 -11.14
N PHE A 60 10.90 -17.85 -10.57
CA PHE A 60 10.04 -17.33 -9.51
C PHE A 60 10.86 -16.98 -8.26
N LEU A 61 11.69 -17.89 -7.77
CA LEU A 61 12.50 -17.62 -6.57
C LEU A 61 13.63 -16.64 -6.83
N PHE A 62 14.19 -16.61 -8.04
CA PHE A 62 15.05 -15.51 -8.45
C PHE A 62 14.31 -14.17 -8.38
N ALA A 63 13.13 -14.03 -9.00
CA ALA A 63 12.35 -12.80 -8.97
C ALA A 63 11.95 -12.37 -7.55
N MET A 64 11.63 -13.33 -6.69
CA MET A 64 11.38 -13.06 -5.26
C MET A 64 12.64 -12.63 -4.51
N GLY A 65 13.81 -13.19 -4.84
CA GLY A 65 15.10 -12.72 -4.35
C GLY A 65 15.42 -11.29 -4.78
N VAL A 66 15.15 -10.92 -6.04
CA VAL A 66 15.33 -9.53 -6.53
C VAL A 66 14.38 -8.56 -5.83
N LYS A 67 13.17 -9.03 -5.45
CA LYS A 67 12.16 -8.25 -4.73
C LYS A 67 12.47 -8.09 -3.23
N ALA A 68 13.34 -8.92 -2.67
CA ALA A 68 13.64 -8.95 -1.24
C ALA A 68 14.68 -7.88 -0.88
N ASP A 69 14.50 -7.27 0.29
CA ASP A 69 15.43 -6.27 0.82
C ASP A 69 16.49 -6.95 1.72
N PRO A 70 17.76 -7.07 1.26
CA PRO A 70 18.80 -7.74 2.03
C PRO A 70 19.16 -6.98 3.31
N MET A 71 18.88 -5.67 3.38
CA MET A 71 19.10 -4.89 4.60
C MET A 71 18.07 -5.25 5.67
N MET A 72 16.80 -5.46 5.29
CA MET A 72 15.76 -5.91 6.21
C MET A 72 16.00 -7.33 6.73
N MET A 73 16.66 -8.19 5.94
CA MET A 73 17.07 -9.54 6.35
C MET A 73 18.17 -9.52 7.42
N VAL A 74 19.16 -8.63 7.30
CA VAL A 74 20.31 -8.57 8.23
C VAL A 74 20.03 -7.68 9.43
N ARG A 75 19.28 -6.60 9.25
CA ARG A 75 18.93 -5.61 10.29
C ARG A 75 17.42 -5.38 10.35
N PRO A 76 16.64 -6.39 10.76
CA PRO A 76 15.20 -6.23 10.96
C PRO A 76 14.93 -5.24 12.09
N GLY A 77 13.78 -4.56 12.01
CA GLY A 77 13.30 -3.71 13.11
C GLY A 77 13.07 -4.53 14.38
N ARG A 78 13.25 -3.91 15.56
CA ARG A 78 13.13 -4.58 16.87
C ARG A 78 11.83 -5.38 17.03
N GLN A 79 10.70 -4.83 16.57
CA GLN A 79 9.40 -5.50 16.61
C GLN A 79 9.40 -6.76 15.73
N ALA A 80 9.83 -6.66 14.48
CA ALA A 80 9.88 -7.78 13.54
C ALA A 80 10.82 -8.89 14.01
N ALA A 81 11.98 -8.54 14.58
CA ALA A 81 12.95 -9.51 15.10
C ALA A 81 12.37 -10.33 16.27
N ILE A 82 11.76 -9.66 17.25
CA ILE A 82 11.18 -10.32 18.42
C ILE A 82 10.01 -11.22 17.99
N LEU A 83 9.11 -10.75 17.12
CA LEU A 83 7.97 -11.52 16.64
C LEU A 83 8.40 -12.73 15.79
N GLY A 84 9.35 -12.55 14.88
CA GLY A 84 9.84 -13.63 14.01
C GLY A 84 10.58 -14.73 14.78
N ILE A 85 11.58 -14.35 15.58
CA ILE A 85 12.40 -15.32 16.33
C ILE A 85 11.56 -16.09 17.35
N SER A 86 10.67 -15.40 18.09
CA SER A 86 9.78 -16.07 19.03
C SER A 86 8.83 -17.05 18.34
N ALA A 87 8.17 -16.63 17.26
CA ALA A 87 7.27 -17.48 16.49
C ALA A 87 7.99 -18.73 15.97
N MET A 88 9.18 -18.57 15.40
CA MET A 88 9.97 -19.68 14.87
C MET A 88 10.43 -20.63 15.99
N PHE A 89 10.99 -20.10 17.09
CA PHE A 89 11.51 -20.88 18.21
C PHE A 89 10.42 -21.70 18.91
N PHE A 90 9.33 -21.04 19.32
CA PHE A 90 8.23 -21.72 20.01
C PHE A 90 7.55 -22.76 19.12
N THR A 91 7.34 -22.44 17.83
CA THR A 91 6.74 -23.39 16.89
C THR A 91 7.65 -24.61 16.70
N LEU A 92 8.97 -24.41 16.55
CA LEU A 92 9.90 -25.53 16.38
C LEU A 92 9.91 -26.44 17.62
N VAL A 93 10.13 -25.88 18.81
CA VAL A 93 10.28 -26.67 20.04
C VAL A 93 8.98 -27.40 20.40
N LEU A 94 7.84 -26.70 20.41
CA LEU A 94 6.57 -27.29 20.84
C LEU A 94 6.01 -28.28 19.82
N THR A 95 6.11 -27.98 18.53
CA THR A 95 5.57 -28.89 17.49
C THR A 95 6.43 -30.15 17.37
N LEU A 96 7.76 -30.02 17.49
CA LEU A 96 8.65 -31.18 17.49
C LEU A 96 8.47 -32.04 18.75
N SER A 97 8.31 -31.40 19.92
CA SER A 97 7.99 -32.10 21.17
C SER A 97 6.66 -32.87 21.05
N LEU A 98 5.63 -32.26 20.45
CA LEU A 98 4.37 -32.93 20.19
C LEU A 98 4.56 -34.12 19.24
N ALA A 99 5.31 -33.96 18.15
CA ALA A 99 5.57 -35.06 17.20
C ALA A 99 6.26 -36.25 17.89
N PHE A 100 7.30 -36.02 18.68
CA PHE A 100 7.96 -37.07 19.46
C PHE A 100 7.03 -37.72 20.50
N LEU A 101 6.13 -36.94 21.10
CA LEU A 101 5.13 -37.48 22.02
C LEU A 101 4.15 -38.41 21.29
N LEU A 102 3.64 -37.98 20.13
CA LEU A 102 2.74 -38.79 19.33
C LEU A 102 3.41 -40.09 18.86
N THR A 103 4.67 -40.05 18.39
CA THR A 103 5.38 -41.27 17.97
C THR A 103 5.59 -42.27 19.10
N HIS A 104 5.62 -41.81 20.36
CA HIS A 104 5.79 -42.70 21.50
C HIS A 104 4.46 -43.28 22.03
N TYR A 105 3.38 -42.48 22.04
CA TYR A 105 2.12 -42.84 22.70
C TYR A 105 1.01 -43.29 21.75
N VAL A 106 1.07 -42.95 20.46
CA VAL A 106 0.02 -43.27 19.49
C VAL A 106 0.53 -44.35 18.55
N PRO A 107 -0.16 -45.50 18.43
CA PRO A 107 0.22 -46.51 17.45
C PRO A 107 0.06 -45.92 16.04
N MET A 108 1.12 -45.98 15.25
CA MET A 108 1.15 -45.45 13.89
C MET A 108 2.07 -46.30 12.99
N ASP A 109 1.92 -46.13 11.68
CA ASP A 109 2.77 -46.80 10.70
C ASP A 109 4.24 -46.37 10.86
N GLY A 110 5.17 -47.32 10.67
CA GLY A 110 6.60 -47.06 10.87
C GLY A 110 7.14 -45.93 9.98
N THR A 111 6.67 -45.85 8.73
CA THR A 111 7.07 -44.76 7.81
C THR A 111 6.56 -43.40 8.28
N LEU A 112 5.34 -43.36 8.84
CA LEU A 112 4.77 -42.13 9.39
C LEU A 112 5.53 -41.70 10.65
N ALA A 113 5.94 -42.65 11.49
CA ALA A 113 6.74 -42.34 12.68
C ALA A 113 8.09 -41.70 12.33
N GLU A 114 8.71 -42.14 11.23
CA GLU A 114 9.97 -41.56 10.72
C GLU A 114 9.77 -40.19 10.10
N SER A 115 8.67 -39.96 9.36
CA SER A 115 8.45 -38.70 8.65
C SER A 115 7.78 -37.60 9.48
N LEU A 116 7.02 -37.96 10.53
CA LEU A 116 6.26 -37.00 11.36
C LEU A 116 7.14 -35.90 11.99
N PRO A 117 8.35 -36.17 12.51
CA PRO A 117 9.24 -35.12 13.01
C PRO A 117 9.69 -34.13 11.93
N PHE A 118 9.86 -34.58 10.68
CA PHE A 118 10.21 -33.70 9.56
C PHE A 118 9.02 -32.80 9.19
N ILE A 119 7.82 -33.37 9.12
CA ILE A 119 6.59 -32.58 8.89
C ILE A 119 6.41 -31.55 10.01
N ALA A 120 6.63 -31.93 11.26
CA ALA A 120 6.57 -31.03 12.42
C ALA A 120 7.63 -29.92 12.35
N ALA A 121 8.88 -30.26 12.01
CA ALA A 121 9.97 -29.30 11.86
C ALA A 121 9.69 -28.30 10.73
N SER A 122 9.11 -28.75 9.61
CA SER A 122 8.73 -27.84 8.51
C SER A 122 7.72 -26.77 8.95
N GLN A 123 6.91 -27.01 9.99
CA GLN A 123 5.90 -26.07 10.41
C GLN A 123 6.49 -24.75 10.97
N CYS A 124 7.74 -24.75 11.42
CA CYS A 124 8.42 -23.54 11.90
C CYS A 124 8.81 -22.58 10.77
N LEU A 125 8.95 -23.08 9.54
CA LEU A 125 9.34 -22.28 8.38
C LEU A 125 8.28 -21.19 8.13
N THR A 126 8.74 -20.01 7.77
CA THR A 126 7.91 -18.86 7.39
C THR A 126 8.52 -18.15 6.18
N PRO A 127 8.50 -18.80 5.00
CA PRO A 127 9.21 -18.28 3.84
C PRO A 127 8.65 -16.93 3.40
N PHE A 128 9.53 -15.95 3.20
CA PHE A 128 9.15 -14.61 2.75
C PHE A 128 8.31 -14.62 1.46
N PRO A 129 8.61 -15.46 0.44
CA PRO A 129 7.82 -15.49 -0.78
C PRO A 129 6.34 -15.80 -0.56
N ASN A 130 6.01 -16.69 0.38
CA ASN A 130 4.63 -17.05 0.67
C ASN A 130 3.86 -15.85 1.25
N ILE A 131 4.48 -15.15 2.20
CA ILE A 131 3.86 -14.01 2.88
C ILE A 131 3.75 -12.81 1.92
N SER A 132 4.77 -12.57 1.10
CA SER A 132 4.75 -11.51 0.09
C SER A 132 3.64 -11.73 -0.93
N CYS A 133 3.47 -12.96 -1.45
CA CYS A 133 2.37 -13.30 -2.34
C CYS A 133 1.01 -13.10 -1.65
N LEU A 134 0.84 -13.60 -0.42
CA LEU A 134 -0.41 -13.42 0.33
C LEU A 134 -0.76 -11.95 0.54
N LEU A 135 0.20 -11.12 0.99
CA LEU A 135 -0.05 -9.70 1.25
C LEU A 135 -0.33 -8.90 -0.02
N THR A 136 0.30 -9.29 -1.14
CA THR A 136 0.02 -8.71 -2.46
C THR A 136 -1.42 -9.05 -2.90
N GLU A 137 -1.84 -10.31 -2.74
CA GLU A 137 -3.22 -10.74 -3.04
C GLU A 137 -4.26 -10.07 -2.14
N LEU A 138 -3.94 -9.85 -0.87
CA LEU A 138 -4.80 -9.18 0.11
C LEU A 138 -4.77 -7.65 -0.01
N LYS A 139 -3.89 -7.08 -0.85
CA LYS A 139 -3.66 -5.63 -0.97
C LYS A 139 -3.27 -4.96 0.35
N MET A 140 -2.48 -5.67 1.16
CA MET A 140 -2.06 -5.22 2.51
C MET A 140 -0.55 -5.07 2.66
N SER A 141 0.22 -5.20 1.57
CA SER A 141 1.69 -5.00 1.55
C SER A 141 2.12 -3.65 2.15
N ASN A 142 1.28 -2.62 2.04
CA ASN A 142 1.56 -1.25 2.48
C ASN A 142 1.09 -0.96 3.92
N SER A 143 0.38 -1.89 4.55
CA SER A 143 -0.06 -1.74 5.92
C SER A 143 1.10 -1.87 6.92
N ASP A 144 0.96 -1.29 8.11
CA ASP A 144 1.98 -1.45 9.17
C ASP A 144 2.17 -2.90 9.58
N LEU A 145 1.06 -3.64 9.69
CA LEU A 145 1.08 -5.07 9.98
C LEU A 145 1.76 -5.85 8.86
N GLY A 146 1.49 -5.51 7.59
CA GLY A 146 2.12 -6.10 6.43
C GLY A 146 3.64 -5.89 6.40
N ARG A 147 4.11 -4.67 6.71
CA ARG A 147 5.54 -4.37 6.79
C ARG A 147 6.24 -5.13 7.92
N ILE A 148 5.60 -5.22 9.09
CA ILE A 148 6.13 -6.02 10.22
C ILE A 148 6.19 -7.51 9.83
N ALA A 149 5.13 -8.05 9.23
CA ALA A 149 5.07 -9.45 8.82
C ALA A 149 6.12 -9.79 7.75
N ILE A 150 6.30 -8.94 6.72
CA ILE A 150 7.34 -9.10 5.70
C ILE A 150 8.73 -9.10 6.34
N SER A 151 9.03 -8.11 7.18
CA SER A 151 10.34 -8.01 7.84
C SER A 151 10.62 -9.21 8.74
N ALA A 152 9.62 -9.67 9.50
CA ALA A 152 9.76 -10.85 10.35
C ALA A 152 10.00 -12.12 9.52
N SER A 153 9.26 -12.28 8.42
CA SER A 153 9.39 -13.42 7.52
C SER A 153 10.73 -13.47 6.80
N MET A 154 11.27 -12.33 6.37
CA MET A 154 12.59 -12.25 5.75
C MET A 154 13.70 -12.73 6.69
N LEU A 155 13.64 -12.33 7.96
CA LEU A 155 14.58 -12.84 8.97
C LEU A 155 14.41 -14.35 9.17
N CYS A 156 13.18 -14.82 9.35
CA CYS A 156 12.91 -16.23 9.56
C CYS A 156 13.26 -17.08 8.33
N ASP A 157 13.16 -16.54 7.12
CA ASP A 157 13.51 -17.23 5.88
C ASP A 157 15.04 -17.45 5.78
N VAL A 158 15.86 -16.48 6.21
CA VAL A 158 17.33 -16.70 6.31
C VAL A 158 17.64 -17.84 7.27
N ILE A 159 17.03 -17.84 8.45
CA ILE A 159 17.25 -18.89 9.46
C ILE A 159 16.69 -20.23 8.96
N GLY A 160 15.52 -20.23 8.33
CA GLY A 160 14.88 -21.42 7.77
C GLY A 160 15.68 -22.04 6.63
N MET A 161 16.17 -21.23 5.69
CA MET A 161 16.98 -21.69 4.57
C MET A 161 18.33 -22.25 5.03
N THR A 162 18.96 -21.65 6.05
CA THR A 162 20.17 -22.23 6.64
C THR A 162 19.90 -23.58 7.31
N LEU A 163 18.78 -23.73 8.03
CA LEU A 163 18.36 -25.01 8.60
C LEU A 163 18.09 -26.07 7.52
N VAL A 164 17.42 -25.71 6.42
CA VAL A 164 17.15 -26.63 5.30
C VAL A 164 18.44 -27.07 4.60
N VAL A 165 19.39 -26.16 4.37
CA VAL A 165 20.70 -26.48 3.78
C VAL A 165 21.48 -27.46 4.68
N ILE A 166 21.51 -27.22 5.99
CA ILE A 166 22.16 -28.12 6.95
C ILE A 166 21.47 -29.49 6.94
N LEU A 167 20.14 -29.52 6.97
CA LEU A 167 19.37 -30.76 6.95
C LEU A 167 19.67 -31.59 5.69
N LEU A 168 19.67 -30.95 4.51
CA LEU A 168 19.99 -31.63 3.25
C LEU A 168 21.42 -32.16 3.22
N ALA A 169 22.38 -31.39 3.74
CA ALA A 169 23.76 -31.83 3.84
C ALA A 169 23.92 -33.08 4.73
N ILE A 170 23.19 -33.15 5.84
CA ILE A 170 23.20 -34.33 6.74
C ILE A 170 22.56 -35.54 6.06
N LEU A 171 21.42 -35.33 5.39
CA LEU A 171 20.68 -36.39 4.71
C LEU A 171 21.49 -37.01 3.57
N GLN A 172 22.12 -36.18 2.74
CA GLN A 172 22.97 -36.65 1.64
C GLN A 172 24.23 -37.36 2.11
N ALA A 173 24.75 -36.96 3.27
CA ALA A 173 25.90 -37.60 3.88
C ALA A 173 25.55 -38.92 4.59
N ASN A 174 24.29 -39.40 4.54
CA ASN A 174 23.83 -40.58 5.29
C ASN A 174 24.21 -40.53 6.78
N PHE A 175 24.12 -39.34 7.39
CA PHE A 175 24.51 -39.10 8.78
C PHE A 175 26.00 -39.31 9.11
N ASP A 176 26.88 -39.45 8.09
CA ASP A 176 28.32 -39.43 8.30
C ASP A 176 28.79 -38.01 8.66
N PRO A 177 29.40 -37.77 9.84
CA PRO A 177 29.71 -36.43 10.31
C PRO A 177 30.75 -35.73 9.42
N LEU A 178 31.75 -36.46 8.93
CA LEU A 178 32.80 -35.90 8.06
C LEU A 178 32.24 -35.44 6.71
N LYS A 179 31.41 -36.28 6.05
CA LYS A 179 30.78 -35.93 4.78
C LYS A 179 29.77 -34.79 4.95
N SER A 180 29.02 -34.78 6.06
CA SER A 180 28.09 -33.70 6.39
C SER A 180 28.81 -32.35 6.53
N VAL A 181 29.93 -32.32 7.26
CA VAL A 181 30.74 -31.10 7.42
C VAL A 181 31.29 -30.63 6.08
N VAL A 182 31.81 -31.53 5.24
CA VAL A 182 32.29 -31.16 3.89
C VAL A 182 31.16 -30.57 3.05
N ALA A 183 29.97 -31.16 3.05
CA ALA A 183 28.80 -30.66 2.31
C ALA A 183 28.35 -29.28 2.81
N ILE A 184 28.31 -29.06 4.12
CA ILE A 184 27.97 -27.74 4.72
C ILE A 184 29.01 -26.68 4.32
N VAL A 185 30.30 -27.02 4.41
CA VAL A 185 31.39 -26.11 4.01
C VAL A 185 31.32 -25.79 2.52
N ALA A 186 31.05 -26.78 1.67
CA ALA A 186 30.88 -26.58 0.22
C ALA A 186 29.69 -25.65 -0.09
N ALA A 187 28.55 -25.84 0.58
CA ALA A 187 27.38 -24.96 0.44
C ALA A 187 27.67 -23.52 0.91
N PHE A 188 28.38 -23.36 2.02
CA PHE A 188 28.79 -22.04 2.52
C PHE A 188 29.76 -21.35 1.54
N LEU A 189 30.78 -22.06 1.07
CA LEU A 189 31.73 -21.55 0.08
C LEU A 189 31.05 -21.18 -1.23
N PHE A 190 30.04 -21.92 -1.65
CA PHE A 190 29.23 -21.59 -2.82
C PHE A 190 28.52 -20.24 -2.67
N VAL A 191 27.81 -20.02 -1.55
CA VAL A 191 27.14 -18.74 -1.27
C VAL A 191 28.15 -17.59 -1.21
N VAL A 192 29.27 -17.79 -0.51
CA VAL A 192 30.37 -16.81 -0.44
C VAL A 192 30.91 -16.49 -1.83
N SER A 193 31.17 -17.51 -2.66
CA SER A 193 31.65 -17.32 -4.04
C SER A 193 30.68 -16.50 -4.88
N LEU A 194 29.37 -16.76 -4.79
CA LEU A 194 28.37 -15.92 -5.48
C LEU A 194 28.47 -14.45 -5.03
N VAL A 195 28.61 -14.21 -3.71
CA VAL A 195 28.67 -12.85 -3.14
C VAL A 195 29.94 -12.11 -3.59
N TYR A 196 31.10 -12.77 -3.59
CA TYR A 196 32.36 -12.10 -3.86
C TYR A 196 32.76 -12.08 -5.34
N ILE A 197 32.21 -12.96 -6.17
CA ILE A 197 32.54 -13.01 -7.62
C ILE A 197 31.43 -12.35 -8.45
N ILE A 198 30.18 -12.79 -8.27
CA ILE A 198 29.08 -12.37 -9.16
C ILE A 198 28.61 -10.95 -8.82
N LYS A 199 28.45 -10.62 -7.54
CA LYS A 199 28.01 -9.28 -7.12
C LYS A 199 28.89 -8.14 -7.66
N PRO A 200 30.24 -8.16 -7.55
CA PRO A 200 31.05 -7.08 -8.12
C PRO A 200 31.03 -7.07 -9.65
N LEU A 201 30.91 -8.23 -10.30
CA LEU A 201 30.76 -8.30 -11.76
C LEU A 201 29.47 -7.61 -12.20
N LEU A 202 28.35 -7.90 -11.52
CA LEU A 202 27.05 -7.28 -11.77
C LEU A 202 27.10 -5.76 -11.58
N LEU A 203 27.72 -5.29 -10.49
CA LEU A 203 27.85 -3.86 -10.20
C LEU A 203 28.77 -3.15 -11.19
N ARG A 204 29.84 -3.79 -11.68
CA ARG A 204 30.69 -3.23 -12.74
C ARG A 204 29.93 -3.06 -14.05
N VAL A 205 29.15 -4.08 -14.44
CA VAL A 205 28.30 -4.02 -15.62
C VAL A 205 27.26 -2.90 -15.48
N LEU A 206 26.66 -2.76 -14.29
CA LEU A 206 25.66 -1.73 -14.02
C LEU A 206 26.23 -0.31 -14.11
N ARG A 207 27.46 -0.08 -13.63
CA ARG A 207 28.13 1.24 -13.75
C ARG A 207 28.45 1.64 -15.18
N GLY A 208 28.54 0.67 -16.11
CA GLY A 208 28.76 0.93 -17.53
C GLY A 208 27.52 1.41 -18.29
N ILE A 209 26.34 1.40 -17.66
CA ILE A 209 25.07 1.78 -18.29
C ILE A 209 24.79 3.26 -17.99
N PRO A 210 24.66 4.13 -19.01
CA PRO A 210 24.30 5.54 -18.81
C PRO A 210 22.91 5.68 -18.17
N ASN A 211 22.78 6.53 -17.15
CA ASN A 211 21.51 6.81 -16.47
C ASN A 211 20.43 7.22 -17.48
N GLY A 212 19.30 6.50 -17.50
CA GLY A 212 18.11 6.85 -18.28
C GLY A 212 17.94 6.16 -19.64
N LYS A 213 18.85 5.30 -20.09
CA LYS A 213 18.64 4.45 -21.28
C LYS A 213 18.02 3.10 -20.89
N ALA A 214 17.10 2.60 -21.73
CA ALA A 214 16.57 1.25 -21.60
C ALA A 214 17.71 0.22 -21.65
N LEU A 215 17.69 -0.76 -20.75
CA LEU A 215 18.64 -1.86 -20.75
C LEU A 215 18.62 -2.59 -22.09
N GLY A 216 19.80 -2.76 -22.68
CA GLY A 216 19.94 -3.63 -23.85
C GLY A 216 19.50 -5.06 -23.50
N GLU A 217 18.76 -5.71 -24.42
CA GLU A 217 18.24 -7.07 -24.24
C GLU A 217 19.34 -8.09 -23.87
N GLN A 218 20.57 -7.82 -24.30
CA GLN A 218 21.77 -8.60 -23.99
C GLN A 218 21.99 -8.79 -22.48
N TYR A 219 21.74 -7.76 -21.66
CA TYR A 219 21.92 -7.85 -20.20
C TYR A 219 20.86 -8.73 -19.53
N ILE A 220 19.64 -8.71 -20.08
CA ILE A 220 18.52 -9.52 -19.58
C ILE A 220 18.80 -11.00 -19.91
N ILE A 221 19.17 -11.28 -21.16
CA ILE A 221 19.55 -12.63 -21.62
C ILE A 221 20.75 -13.15 -20.82
N GLY A 222 21.77 -12.31 -20.61
CA GLY A 222 22.94 -12.66 -19.79
C GLY A 222 22.55 -13.00 -18.35
N THR A 223 21.63 -12.25 -17.75
CA THR A 223 21.18 -12.54 -16.39
C THR A 223 20.37 -13.84 -16.31
N PHE A 224 19.47 -14.09 -17.26
CA PHE A 224 18.73 -15.37 -17.29
C PHE A 224 19.66 -16.56 -17.51
N THR A 225 20.68 -16.42 -18.36
CA THR A 225 21.71 -17.45 -18.55
C THR A 225 22.49 -17.70 -17.25
N CYS A 226 22.81 -16.64 -16.50
CA CYS A 226 23.45 -16.75 -15.20
C CYS A 226 22.57 -17.46 -14.17
N VAL A 227 21.26 -17.17 -14.12
CA VAL A 227 20.29 -17.88 -13.26
C VAL A 227 20.32 -19.38 -13.51
N LEU A 228 20.29 -19.80 -14.78
CA LEU A 228 20.36 -21.21 -15.17
C LEU A 228 21.69 -21.85 -14.74
N ALA A 229 22.81 -21.19 -15.05
CA ALA A 229 24.14 -21.70 -14.72
C ALA A 229 24.32 -21.88 -13.20
N VAL A 230 23.89 -20.89 -12.40
CA VAL A 230 24.01 -20.91 -10.94
C VAL A 230 23.16 -22.02 -10.31
N GLY A 231 21.97 -22.31 -10.85
CA GLY A 231 21.19 -23.45 -10.34
C GLY A 231 21.75 -24.81 -10.74
N VAL A 232 22.34 -24.96 -11.94
CA VAL A 232 23.08 -26.17 -12.31
C VAL A 232 24.26 -26.39 -11.37
N ILE A 233 25.03 -25.33 -11.08
CA ILE A 233 26.14 -25.40 -10.12
C ILE A 233 25.64 -25.75 -8.72
N SER A 234 24.47 -25.25 -8.30
CA SER A 234 23.87 -25.60 -7.01
C SER A 234 23.62 -27.10 -6.90
N GLU A 235 23.01 -27.69 -7.94
CA GLU A 235 22.71 -29.12 -8.00
C GLU A 235 24.00 -29.97 -8.01
N LEU A 236 25.05 -29.53 -8.72
CA LEU A 236 26.36 -30.19 -8.73
C LEU A 236 27.04 -30.22 -7.37
N ILE A 237 26.78 -29.22 -6.52
CA ILE A 237 27.30 -29.12 -5.15
C ILE A 237 26.47 -29.96 -4.17
N GLY A 238 25.38 -30.58 -4.64
CA GLY A 238 24.43 -31.32 -3.82
C GLY A 238 23.41 -30.42 -3.11
N GLN A 239 23.29 -29.15 -3.48
CA GLN A 239 22.22 -28.30 -2.98
C GLN A 239 21.07 -28.27 -3.98
N HIS A 240 19.85 -28.06 -3.51
CA HIS A 240 18.69 -27.95 -4.40
C HIS A 240 18.90 -26.81 -5.42
N PHE A 241 18.60 -27.04 -6.71
CA PHE A 241 18.74 -26.07 -7.82
C PHE A 241 18.09 -24.69 -7.62
N VAL A 242 17.29 -24.52 -6.57
CA VAL A 242 16.55 -23.31 -6.20
C VAL A 242 17.40 -22.34 -5.38
N LEU A 243 18.32 -22.85 -4.57
CA LEU A 243 19.10 -22.05 -3.62
C LEU A 243 19.94 -20.99 -4.34
N GLY A 244 20.68 -21.39 -5.37
CA GLY A 244 21.53 -20.48 -6.14
C GLY A 244 20.77 -19.32 -6.80
N PRO A 245 19.70 -19.56 -7.58
CA PRO A 245 18.82 -18.53 -8.14
C PRO A 245 18.27 -17.54 -7.11
N LEU A 246 17.85 -18.02 -5.93
CA LEU A 246 17.39 -17.15 -4.84
C LEU A 246 18.53 -16.24 -4.34
N VAL A 247 19.70 -16.81 -4.07
CA VAL A 247 20.89 -16.07 -3.62
C VAL A 247 21.36 -15.07 -4.68
N LEU A 248 21.32 -15.45 -5.96
CA LEU A 248 21.63 -14.56 -7.08
C LEU A 248 20.64 -13.39 -7.15
N GLY A 249 19.35 -13.65 -6.94
CA GLY A 249 18.31 -12.61 -6.87
C GLY A 249 18.60 -11.58 -5.79
N LEU A 250 18.97 -12.01 -4.58
CA LEU A 250 19.34 -11.14 -3.45
C LEU A 250 20.57 -10.25 -3.72
N MET A 251 21.39 -10.58 -4.72
CA MET A 251 22.54 -9.77 -5.12
C MET A 251 22.19 -8.69 -6.13
N VAL A 252 21.08 -8.86 -6.86
CA VAL A 252 20.62 -7.90 -7.84
C VAL A 252 20.04 -6.70 -7.09
N PRO A 253 20.49 -5.47 -7.34
CA PRO A 253 19.91 -4.30 -6.70
C PRO A 253 18.44 -4.13 -7.12
N GLU A 254 17.56 -3.95 -6.13
CA GLU A 254 16.09 -3.84 -6.28
C GLU A 254 15.62 -2.64 -7.13
N GLY A 255 16.52 -1.71 -7.46
CA GLY A 255 16.22 -0.44 -8.11
C GLY A 255 16.61 -0.36 -9.60
N PRO A 256 16.22 0.73 -10.27
CA PRO A 256 16.57 0.94 -11.67
C PRO A 256 18.09 1.09 -11.84
N PRO A 257 18.64 0.72 -13.02
CA PRO A 257 17.91 0.23 -14.18
C PRO A 257 17.57 -1.28 -14.15
N LEU A 258 18.34 -2.11 -13.42
CA LEU A 258 18.36 -3.57 -13.64
C LEU A 258 17.23 -4.36 -12.97
N GLY A 259 17.04 -4.26 -11.65
CA GLY A 259 16.05 -5.07 -10.94
C GLY A 259 14.62 -4.85 -11.44
N THR A 260 14.33 -3.60 -11.79
CA THR A 260 13.03 -3.15 -12.29
C THR A 260 12.71 -3.70 -13.68
N ALA A 261 13.69 -3.69 -14.59
CA ALA A 261 13.58 -4.27 -15.92
C ALA A 261 13.46 -5.80 -15.86
N LEU A 262 14.20 -6.46 -14.98
CA LEU A 262 14.11 -7.93 -14.85
C LEU A 262 12.76 -8.36 -14.29
N ILE A 263 12.30 -7.71 -13.22
CA ILE A 263 11.01 -8.04 -12.60
C ILE A 263 9.88 -7.77 -13.58
N SER A 264 9.86 -6.63 -14.28
CA SER A 264 8.78 -6.34 -15.27
C SER A 264 8.75 -7.36 -16.41
N LYS A 265 9.90 -7.87 -16.86
CA LYS A 265 9.97 -8.92 -17.89
C LYS A 265 9.61 -10.31 -17.36
N LEU A 266 9.88 -10.60 -16.10
CA LEU A 266 9.56 -11.88 -15.46
C LEU A 266 8.12 -11.97 -14.94
N ASP A 267 7.49 -10.84 -14.60
CA ASP A 267 6.20 -10.81 -13.91
C ASP A 267 5.09 -11.56 -14.68
N ILE A 268 4.99 -11.34 -15.99
CA ILE A 268 4.02 -12.02 -16.85
C ILE A 268 4.37 -13.50 -17.07
N PRO A 269 5.54 -13.87 -17.63
CA PRO A 269 5.83 -15.27 -17.93
C PRO A 269 5.90 -16.12 -16.66
N VAL A 270 6.56 -15.62 -15.61
CA VAL A 270 6.71 -16.37 -14.36
C VAL A 270 5.39 -16.40 -13.60
N GLY A 271 4.76 -15.25 -13.37
CA GLY A 271 3.56 -15.14 -12.53
C GLY A 271 2.31 -15.75 -13.16
N LYS A 272 2.09 -15.60 -14.47
CA LYS A 272 0.85 -16.06 -15.13
C LYS A 272 0.94 -17.42 -15.79
N ILE A 273 2.14 -17.89 -16.15
CA ILE A 273 2.31 -19.15 -16.90
C ILE A 273 3.00 -20.19 -16.01
N PHE A 274 4.25 -19.93 -15.62
CA PHE A 274 5.10 -20.92 -14.98
C PHE A 274 4.72 -21.25 -13.53
N TYR A 275 4.40 -20.23 -12.74
CA TYR A 275 3.98 -20.38 -11.34
C TYR A 275 2.72 -21.26 -11.20
N PRO A 276 1.64 -21.02 -11.99
CA PRO A 276 0.48 -21.92 -11.98
C PRO A 276 0.76 -23.34 -12.46
N ILE A 277 1.66 -23.51 -13.43
CA ILE A 277 2.05 -24.84 -13.92
C ILE A 277 2.69 -25.63 -12.77
N PHE A 278 3.60 -25.04 -12.00
CA PHE A 278 4.25 -25.70 -10.86
C PHE A 278 3.25 -26.11 -9.75
N LEU A 279 2.31 -25.23 -9.42
CA LEU A 279 1.29 -25.54 -8.42
C LEU A 279 0.34 -26.65 -8.89
N THR A 280 -0.02 -26.63 -10.18
CA THR A 280 -0.87 -27.65 -10.79
C THR A 280 -0.17 -29.01 -10.87
N THR A 281 1.12 -29.06 -11.25
CA THR A 281 1.88 -30.32 -11.30
C THR A 281 2.09 -30.92 -9.92
N SER A 282 2.31 -30.09 -8.90
CA SER A 282 2.39 -30.54 -7.51
C SER A 282 1.04 -31.07 -7.01
N GLY A 283 -0.09 -30.45 -7.40
CA GLY A 283 -1.43 -30.98 -7.14
C GLY A 283 -1.70 -32.31 -7.87
N LEU A 284 -1.26 -32.45 -9.12
CA LEU A 284 -1.41 -33.68 -9.93
C LEU A 284 -0.73 -34.89 -9.27
N LYS A 285 0.36 -34.64 -8.56
CA LYS A 285 1.16 -35.60 -7.80
C LYS A 285 0.46 -36.13 -6.54
N THR A 286 -0.68 -35.57 -6.15
CA THR A 286 -1.45 -35.88 -4.92
C THR A 286 -2.50 -36.95 -5.18
N ASP A 287 -2.51 -37.99 -4.34
CA ASP A 287 -3.45 -39.11 -4.44
C ASP A 287 -4.24 -39.29 -3.14
N ILE A 288 -5.50 -38.83 -3.15
CA ILE A 288 -6.38 -38.85 -1.97
C ILE A 288 -6.80 -40.27 -1.59
N PHE A 289 -6.86 -41.20 -2.55
CA PHE A 289 -7.36 -42.56 -2.29
C PHE A 289 -6.35 -43.44 -1.54
N LYS A 290 -5.06 -43.07 -1.55
CA LYS A 290 -4.00 -43.74 -0.77
C LYS A 290 -3.97 -43.33 0.70
N ILE A 291 -4.83 -42.39 1.12
CA ILE A 291 -4.74 -41.80 2.45
C ILE A 291 -5.51 -42.62 3.48
N HIS A 292 -4.80 -43.18 4.46
CA HIS A 292 -5.44 -43.73 5.66
C HIS A 292 -5.93 -42.61 6.59
N LEU A 293 -7.16 -42.79 7.09
CA LEU A 293 -7.84 -41.78 7.92
C LEU A 293 -7.07 -41.47 9.21
N GLN A 294 -6.44 -42.49 9.82
CA GLN A 294 -5.65 -42.34 11.05
C GLN A 294 -4.43 -41.44 10.84
N SER A 295 -3.65 -41.70 9.80
CA SER A 295 -2.48 -40.88 9.44
C SER A 295 -2.87 -39.44 9.11
N LEU A 296 -4.01 -39.25 8.43
CA LEU A 296 -4.56 -37.92 8.15
C LEU A 296 -4.84 -37.16 9.45
N TRP A 297 -5.52 -37.77 10.41
CA TRP A 297 -5.84 -37.12 11.70
C TRP A 297 -4.58 -36.78 12.50
N ILE A 298 -3.59 -37.67 12.53
CA ILE A 298 -2.32 -37.44 13.22
C ILE A 298 -1.60 -36.21 12.64
N VAL A 299 -1.35 -36.20 11.33
CA VAL A 299 -0.64 -35.09 10.69
C VAL A 299 -1.43 -33.78 10.79
N LEU A 300 -2.76 -33.84 10.58
CA LEU A 300 -3.62 -32.66 10.71
C LEU A 300 -3.59 -32.09 12.14
N SER A 301 -3.57 -32.95 13.17
CA SER A 301 -3.47 -32.50 14.56
C SER A 301 -2.16 -31.75 14.84
N VAL A 302 -1.03 -32.23 14.30
CA VAL A 302 0.28 -31.59 14.43
C VAL A 302 0.29 -30.24 13.70
N VAL A 303 -0.24 -30.17 12.48
CA VAL A 303 -0.32 -28.92 11.71
C VAL A 303 -1.21 -27.90 12.42
N MET A 304 -2.41 -28.30 12.86
CA MET A 304 -3.33 -27.42 13.58
C MET A 304 -2.74 -26.92 14.90
N PHE A 305 -2.08 -27.79 15.66
CA PHE A 305 -1.35 -27.41 16.86
C PHE A 305 -0.26 -26.39 16.56
N SER A 306 0.53 -26.61 15.50
CA SER A 306 1.58 -25.66 15.08
C SER A 306 1.01 -24.28 14.75
N CYS A 307 -0.17 -24.21 14.13
CA CYS A 307 -0.84 -22.95 13.83
C CYS A 307 -1.23 -22.20 15.11
N VAL A 308 -1.82 -22.90 16.08
CA VAL A 308 -2.20 -22.33 17.38
C VAL A 308 -0.97 -21.85 18.14
N VAL A 309 0.10 -22.66 18.17
CA VAL A 309 1.37 -22.29 18.82
C VAL A 309 1.97 -21.04 18.18
N LYS A 310 2.02 -20.98 16.85
CA LYS A 310 2.61 -19.84 16.13
C LYS A 310 1.81 -18.55 16.37
N ILE A 311 0.48 -18.61 16.36
CA ILE A 311 -0.39 -17.47 16.70
C ILE A 311 -0.17 -17.06 18.16
N GLY A 312 -0.16 -18.03 19.07
CA GLY A 312 0.06 -17.79 20.51
C GLY A 312 1.42 -17.14 20.80
N ALA A 313 2.49 -17.59 20.13
CA ALA A 313 3.83 -17.04 20.27
C ALA A 313 3.91 -15.57 19.83
N VAL A 314 3.23 -15.22 18.74
CA VAL A 314 3.13 -13.83 18.25
C VAL A 314 2.36 -12.97 19.24
N ILE A 315 1.19 -13.43 19.74
CA ILE A 315 0.38 -12.70 20.72
C ILE A 315 1.13 -12.48 22.03
N LEU A 316 1.86 -13.50 22.50
CA LEU A 316 2.64 -13.39 23.73
C LEU A 316 3.77 -12.37 23.58
N SER A 317 4.47 -12.42 22.45
CA SER A 317 5.59 -11.52 22.16
C SER A 317 5.14 -10.09 21.85
N SER A 318 3.95 -9.92 21.28
CA SER A 318 3.39 -8.62 20.96
C SER A 318 2.93 -7.83 22.19
N ARG A 319 2.56 -8.52 23.28
CA ARG A 319 2.29 -7.90 24.58
C ARG A 319 3.51 -7.17 25.13
N TYR A 320 4.71 -7.73 24.94
CA TYR A 320 5.97 -7.05 25.29
C TYR A 320 6.27 -5.84 24.38
N LEU A 321 5.68 -5.78 23.19
CA LEU A 321 5.86 -4.72 22.21
C LEU A 321 4.73 -3.67 22.21
N HIS A 322 3.77 -3.77 23.14
CA HIS A 322 2.59 -2.90 23.24
C HIS A 322 1.73 -2.83 21.95
N ILE A 323 1.65 -3.93 21.19
CA ILE A 323 0.78 -4.02 20.01
C ILE A 323 -0.61 -4.50 20.44
N ASN A 324 -1.67 -3.95 19.85
CA ASN A 324 -3.04 -4.35 20.14
C ASN A 324 -3.27 -5.85 19.86
N PHE A 325 -4.18 -6.47 20.62
CA PHE A 325 -4.47 -7.90 20.50
C PHE A 325 -4.99 -8.29 19.10
N GLN A 326 -5.88 -7.48 18.52
CA GLN A 326 -6.43 -7.73 17.17
C GLN A 326 -5.33 -7.69 16.12
N ASP A 327 -4.49 -6.67 16.15
CA ASP A 327 -3.35 -6.50 15.24
C ASP A 327 -2.35 -7.65 15.37
N SER A 328 -2.10 -8.10 16.60
CA SER A 328 -1.21 -9.23 16.90
C SER A 328 -1.76 -10.55 16.37
N PHE A 329 -3.07 -10.78 16.50
CA PHE A 329 -3.73 -11.95 15.95
C PHE A 329 -3.65 -11.98 14.42
N VAL A 330 -3.85 -10.83 13.77
CA VAL A 330 -3.70 -10.69 12.31
C VAL A 330 -2.27 -10.96 11.86
N ILE A 331 -1.25 -10.44 12.56
CA ILE A 331 0.16 -10.77 12.28
C ILE A 331 0.41 -12.28 12.46
N GLY A 332 -0.16 -12.90 13.52
CA GLY A 332 -0.06 -14.34 13.75
C GLY A 332 -0.66 -15.17 12.62
N LEU A 333 -1.79 -14.74 12.06
CA LEU A 333 -2.39 -15.34 10.88
C LEU A 333 -1.54 -15.17 9.62
N MET A 334 -0.97 -13.96 9.41
CA MET A 334 -0.07 -13.69 8.28
C MET A 334 1.18 -14.61 8.31
N LEU A 335 1.78 -14.80 9.49
CA LEU A 335 2.95 -15.70 9.66
C LEU A 335 2.62 -17.19 9.52
N ASN A 336 1.34 -17.56 9.49
CA ASN A 336 0.89 -18.92 9.19
C ASN A 336 0.56 -19.13 7.70
N ALA A 337 0.84 -18.15 6.83
CA ALA A 337 0.63 -18.29 5.40
C ALA A 337 1.48 -19.45 4.84
N ARG A 338 0.81 -20.54 4.47
CA ARG A 338 1.41 -21.71 3.84
C ARG A 338 1.42 -21.53 2.32
N GLY A 339 2.49 -21.95 1.66
CA GLY A 339 2.70 -21.54 0.28
C GLY A 339 3.69 -22.35 -0.57
N VAL A 340 4.13 -21.76 -1.68
CA VAL A 340 4.95 -22.42 -2.72
C VAL A 340 6.24 -22.96 -2.14
N CYS A 341 6.92 -22.21 -1.28
CA CYS A 341 8.20 -22.63 -0.70
C CYS A 341 8.10 -23.92 0.11
N GLU A 342 7.00 -24.13 0.84
CA GLU A 342 6.79 -25.37 1.61
C GLU A 342 6.47 -26.54 0.69
N LEU A 343 5.72 -26.28 -0.39
CA LEU A 343 5.44 -27.28 -1.40
C LEU A 343 6.72 -27.78 -2.09
N ILE A 344 7.73 -26.91 -2.24
CA ILE A 344 9.07 -27.30 -2.73
C ILE A 344 9.73 -28.25 -1.73
N VAL A 345 9.73 -27.91 -0.44
CA VAL A 345 10.30 -28.76 0.61
C VAL A 345 9.62 -30.13 0.66
N TYR A 346 8.29 -30.18 0.53
CA TYR A 346 7.57 -31.46 0.48
C TYR A 346 7.87 -32.27 -0.78
N ASN A 347 8.00 -31.64 -1.95
CA ASN A 347 8.43 -32.34 -3.17
C ASN A 347 9.85 -32.90 -3.00
N LEU A 348 10.77 -32.11 -2.44
CA LEU A 348 12.14 -32.53 -2.18
C LEU A 348 12.23 -33.73 -1.23
N TRP A 349 11.47 -33.70 -0.13
CA TRP A 349 11.44 -34.81 0.82
C TRP A 349 10.77 -36.06 0.25
N ARG A 350 9.75 -35.91 -0.59
CA ARG A 350 9.17 -37.05 -1.32
C ARG A 350 10.16 -37.66 -2.31
N ASP A 351 10.80 -36.84 -3.13
CA ASP A 351 11.76 -37.30 -4.14
C ASP A 351 13.01 -37.93 -3.48
N GLY A 352 13.38 -37.46 -2.27
CA GLY A 352 14.41 -38.05 -1.41
C GLY A 352 13.97 -39.24 -0.56
N LEU A 353 12.75 -39.77 -0.76
CA LEU A 353 12.16 -40.91 -0.04
C LEU A 353 11.99 -40.72 1.48
N LEU A 354 12.02 -39.47 1.97
CA LEU A 354 11.74 -39.11 3.36
C LEU A 354 10.25 -39.02 3.66
N LEU A 355 9.45 -38.68 2.65
CA LEU A 355 7.99 -38.70 2.70
C LEU A 355 7.47 -39.77 1.75
N THR A 356 6.57 -40.62 2.26
CA THR A 356 5.80 -41.51 1.38
C THR A 356 4.79 -40.70 0.53
N ASP A 357 4.31 -41.29 -0.57
CA ASP A 357 3.26 -40.69 -1.41
C ASP A 357 2.02 -40.26 -0.57
N GLN A 358 1.71 -41.03 0.47
CA GLN A 358 0.62 -40.77 1.40
C GLN A 358 0.89 -39.52 2.25
N GLU A 359 2.05 -39.45 2.90
CA GLU A 359 2.42 -38.33 3.78
C GLU A 359 2.59 -37.02 3.00
N PHE A 360 3.13 -37.09 1.78
CA PHE A 360 3.14 -35.97 0.84
C PHE A 360 1.72 -35.48 0.56
N SER A 361 0.80 -36.40 0.21
CA SER A 361 -0.58 -36.04 -0.12
C SER A 361 -1.32 -35.41 1.06
N ILE A 362 -1.13 -35.94 2.28
CA ILE A 362 -1.71 -35.36 3.51
C ILE A 362 -1.14 -33.96 3.77
N SER A 363 0.18 -33.77 3.61
CA SER A 363 0.84 -32.49 3.82
C SER A 363 0.37 -31.41 2.84
N VAL A 364 0.13 -31.77 1.58
CA VAL A 364 -0.45 -30.87 0.56
C VAL A 364 -1.90 -30.50 0.90
N ILE A 365 -2.72 -31.46 1.34
CA ILE A 365 -4.11 -31.19 1.76
C ILE A 365 -4.13 -30.26 2.98
N ALA A 366 -3.27 -30.50 3.96
CA ALA A 366 -3.15 -29.65 5.15
C ALA A 366 -2.70 -28.23 4.78
N LEU A 367 -1.74 -28.08 3.86
CA LEU A 367 -1.30 -26.79 3.33
C LEU A 367 -2.47 -26.01 2.70
N ILE A 368 -3.27 -26.68 1.85
CA ILE A 368 -4.44 -26.06 1.23
C ILE A 368 -5.47 -25.67 2.29
N GLY A 369 -5.76 -26.55 3.24
CA GLY A 369 -6.74 -26.32 4.29
C GLY A 369 -6.39 -25.12 5.17
N VAL A 370 -5.14 -25.03 5.63
CA VAL A 370 -4.65 -23.93 6.46
C VAL A 370 -4.76 -22.60 5.71
N THR A 371 -4.25 -22.52 4.47
CA THR A 371 -4.32 -21.27 3.69
C THR A 371 -5.77 -20.90 3.35
N ALA A 372 -6.62 -21.88 3.03
CA ALA A 372 -8.03 -21.65 2.72
C ALA A 372 -8.85 -21.10 3.90
N ILE A 373 -8.44 -21.38 5.14
CA ILE A 373 -9.04 -20.83 6.37
C ILE A 373 -8.44 -19.46 6.70
N ILE A 374 -7.12 -19.30 6.60
CA ILE A 374 -6.41 -18.08 7.00
C ILE A 374 -6.77 -16.89 6.10
N THR A 375 -6.78 -17.07 4.78
CA THR A 375 -7.04 -15.96 3.82
C THR A 375 -8.38 -15.25 4.07
N PRO A 376 -9.53 -15.94 4.20
CA PRO A 376 -10.80 -15.25 4.50
C PRO A 376 -10.84 -14.70 5.93
N LEU A 377 -10.20 -15.37 6.90
CA LEU A 377 -10.17 -14.88 8.29
C LEU A 377 -9.43 -13.54 8.40
N ILE A 378 -8.31 -13.39 7.68
CA ILE A 378 -7.58 -12.11 7.60
C ILE A 378 -8.47 -11.03 6.96
N LYS A 379 -9.15 -11.33 5.84
CA LYS A 379 -10.07 -10.36 5.19
C LYS A 379 -11.23 -9.94 6.08
N PHE A 380 -11.74 -10.86 6.91
CA PHE A 380 -12.84 -10.57 7.82
C PHE A 380 -12.41 -9.69 8.99
N MET A 381 -11.25 -9.98 9.58
CA MET A 381 -10.73 -9.28 10.76
C MET A 381 -10.04 -7.95 10.42
N TYR A 382 -9.38 -7.90 9.26
CA TYR A 382 -8.65 -6.72 8.82
C TYR A 382 -9.34 -6.12 7.59
N ASP A 383 -10.09 -5.05 7.84
CA ASP A 383 -10.70 -4.23 6.80
C ASP A 383 -9.96 -2.88 6.74
N PRO A 384 -9.03 -2.68 5.77
CA PRO A 384 -8.25 -1.46 5.67
C PRO A 384 -9.13 -0.21 5.47
N SER A 385 -10.39 -0.39 5.05
CA SER A 385 -11.34 0.71 4.86
C SER A 385 -11.99 1.21 6.17
N LYS A 386 -12.11 0.36 7.20
CA LYS A 386 -12.84 0.69 8.44
C LYS A 386 -12.02 1.46 9.46
N GLN A 387 -10.70 1.28 9.48
CA GLN A 387 -9.82 1.95 10.45
C GLN A 387 -9.57 3.44 10.11
N ARG A 388 -9.95 3.88 8.89
CA ARG A 388 -9.57 5.18 8.32
C ARG A 388 -10.70 6.23 8.35
N VAL A 389 -11.77 6.02 9.13
CA VAL A 389 -12.86 7.02 9.23
C VAL A 389 -12.43 8.15 10.16
N PRO A 390 -12.27 9.39 9.69
CA PRO A 390 -11.99 10.51 10.56
C PRO A 390 -13.22 10.76 11.42
N LEU A 391 -13.08 10.62 12.73
CA LEU A 391 -14.14 10.93 13.71
C LEU A 391 -14.49 12.43 13.74
N LYS A 392 -13.64 13.28 13.14
CA LYS A 392 -13.77 14.74 13.12
C LYS A 392 -13.75 15.26 11.69
N ARG A 393 -14.66 16.21 11.37
CA ARG A 393 -14.61 16.95 10.10
C ARG A 393 -13.31 17.74 10.00
N ARG A 394 -12.63 17.61 8.86
CA ARG A 394 -11.39 18.29 8.46
C ARG A 394 -11.61 18.91 7.09
N THR A 395 -12.40 19.98 7.10
CA THR A 395 -12.80 20.76 5.93
C THR A 395 -12.42 22.22 6.17
N ILE A 396 -12.02 22.94 5.13
CA ILE A 396 -11.73 24.37 5.10
C ILE A 396 -12.91 25.17 5.65
N GLN A 397 -14.15 24.85 5.25
CA GLN A 397 -15.36 25.52 5.76
C GLN A 397 -15.48 25.48 7.30
N HIS A 398 -15.08 24.37 7.93
CA HIS A 398 -15.24 24.16 9.38
C HIS A 398 -13.93 24.37 10.16
N ALA A 399 -12.86 24.79 9.48
CA ALA A 399 -11.61 25.16 10.14
C ALA A 399 -11.79 26.51 10.84
N LYS A 400 -11.11 26.71 11.99
CA LYS A 400 -11.05 28.04 12.60
C LYS A 400 -10.32 28.98 11.65
N ARG A 401 -10.78 30.25 11.56
CA ARG A 401 -10.24 31.25 10.62
C ARG A 401 -8.74 31.50 10.81
N ASP A 402 -8.24 31.35 12.04
CA ASP A 402 -6.84 31.59 12.44
C ASP A 402 -6.10 30.29 12.79
N ALA A 403 -6.63 29.14 12.36
CA ALA A 403 -5.89 27.88 12.50
C ALA A 403 -4.85 27.75 11.40
N GLU A 404 -3.82 26.96 11.70
CA GLU A 404 -2.86 26.46 10.72
C GLU A 404 -3.59 25.70 9.59
N LEU A 405 -3.37 26.10 8.34
CA LEU A 405 -3.90 25.41 7.17
C LEU A 405 -2.88 24.37 6.68
N ARG A 406 -3.24 23.10 6.79
CA ARG A 406 -2.38 21.98 6.36
C ARG A 406 -2.77 21.53 4.95
N ILE A 407 -1.91 21.82 3.98
CA ILE A 407 -2.13 21.48 2.56
C ILE A 407 -1.19 20.33 2.20
N LEU A 408 -1.77 19.17 1.86
CA LEU A 408 -0.99 18.07 1.30
C LEU A 408 -0.99 18.19 -0.22
N VAL A 409 0.18 18.18 -0.85
CA VAL A 409 0.30 18.28 -2.30
C VAL A 409 1.00 17.05 -2.86
N CYS A 410 0.39 16.43 -3.86
CA CYS A 410 0.96 15.29 -4.57
C CYS A 410 1.70 15.75 -5.83
N LEU A 411 2.98 15.38 -5.93
CA LEU A 411 3.89 15.78 -7.01
C LEU A 411 4.44 14.54 -7.71
N GLN A 412 4.37 14.50 -9.03
CA GLN A 412 4.93 13.39 -9.83
C GLN A 412 6.00 13.88 -10.80
N ASN A 413 5.78 15.05 -11.43
CA ASN A 413 6.68 15.65 -12.41
C ASN A 413 7.16 17.02 -11.91
N GLN A 414 8.31 17.46 -12.42
CA GLN A 414 8.85 18.79 -12.14
C GLN A 414 7.96 19.90 -12.74
N ASP A 415 7.24 19.59 -13.82
CA ASP A 415 6.44 20.55 -14.58
C ASP A 415 5.26 21.12 -13.78
N SER A 416 4.71 20.35 -12.83
CA SER A 416 3.60 20.79 -11.98
C SER A 416 4.02 21.67 -10.80
N VAL A 417 5.33 21.78 -10.52
CA VAL A 417 5.84 22.49 -9.33
C VAL A 417 5.49 23.98 -9.34
N PRO A 418 5.69 24.74 -10.44
CA PRO A 418 5.35 26.17 -10.48
C PRO A 418 3.88 26.43 -10.19
N SER A 419 2.98 25.63 -10.79
CA SER A 419 1.54 25.77 -10.64
C SER A 419 1.08 25.53 -9.20
N ILE A 420 1.71 24.56 -8.52
CA ILE A 420 1.48 24.30 -7.11
C ILE A 420 2.00 25.44 -6.23
N ILE A 421 3.21 25.95 -6.50
CA ILE A 421 3.75 27.08 -5.74
C ILE A 421 2.84 28.32 -5.87
N ASN A 422 2.32 28.61 -7.07
CA ASN A 422 1.41 29.73 -7.28
C ASN A 422 0.11 29.60 -6.47
N ILE A 423 -0.45 28.39 -6.35
CA ILE A 423 -1.63 28.15 -5.50
C ILE A 423 -1.29 28.30 -4.01
N LEU A 424 -0.12 27.83 -3.59
CA LEU A 424 0.35 27.98 -2.21
C LEU A 424 0.58 29.46 -1.85
N GLU A 425 1.17 30.23 -2.76
CA GLU A 425 1.31 31.69 -2.65
C GLU A 425 -0.06 32.38 -2.58
N ALA A 426 -0.97 32.05 -3.50
CA ALA A 426 -2.33 32.61 -3.53
C ALA A 426 -3.14 32.26 -2.27
N SER A 427 -2.80 31.17 -1.54
CA SER A 427 -3.49 30.73 -0.31
C SER A 427 -3.28 31.65 0.91
N ASN A 428 -2.48 32.70 0.78
CA ASN A 428 -2.25 33.75 1.77
C ASN A 428 -1.75 33.23 3.13
N ALA A 429 -0.47 32.88 3.21
CA ALA A 429 0.18 32.53 4.48
C ALA A 429 0.45 33.80 5.32
N THR A 430 0.04 33.79 6.59
CA THR A 430 0.25 34.91 7.54
C THR A 430 0.69 34.34 8.89
N GLU A 431 1.26 35.18 9.78
CA GLU A 431 1.65 34.74 11.13
C GLU A 431 0.44 34.27 11.97
N GLU A 432 -0.72 34.89 11.78
CA GLU A 432 -1.97 34.52 12.47
C GLU A 432 -2.62 33.25 11.90
N SER A 433 -2.38 32.95 10.61
CA SER A 433 -2.88 31.74 9.96
C SER A 433 -1.79 31.13 9.07
N PRO A 434 -0.84 30.38 9.66
CA PRO A 434 0.28 29.80 8.93
C PRO A 434 -0.17 28.65 8.03
N ILE A 435 0.66 28.34 7.02
CA ILE A 435 0.45 27.22 6.09
C ILE A 435 1.51 26.15 6.33
N ALA A 436 1.09 24.91 6.56
CA ALA A 436 1.96 23.75 6.55
C ALA A 436 1.77 22.97 5.26
N VAL A 437 2.82 22.90 4.44
CA VAL A 437 2.84 22.19 3.17
C VAL A 437 3.44 20.81 3.37
N ILE A 438 2.65 19.79 3.08
CA ILE A 438 3.06 18.39 3.13
C ILE A 438 3.19 17.91 1.69
N ALA A 439 4.41 17.90 1.15
CA ALA A 439 4.68 17.46 -0.21
C ALA A 439 4.90 15.95 -0.26
N VAL A 440 4.09 15.23 -1.04
CA VAL A 440 4.24 13.79 -1.30
C VAL A 440 4.70 13.60 -2.73
N LEU A 441 5.96 13.23 -2.91
CA LEU A 441 6.54 12.85 -4.19
C LEU A 441 6.11 11.42 -4.51
N LEU A 442 5.28 11.26 -5.54
CA LEU A 442 4.74 9.97 -5.98
C LEU A 442 5.67 9.37 -7.03
N GLU A 443 6.30 8.25 -6.68
CA GLU A 443 7.15 7.48 -7.60
C GLU A 443 6.58 6.05 -7.73
N GLU A 444 6.41 5.58 -8.97
CA GLU A 444 5.92 4.21 -9.19
C GLU A 444 7.02 3.19 -8.87
N VAL A 445 6.71 2.24 -7.98
CA VAL A 445 7.57 1.07 -7.74
C VAL A 445 7.58 0.20 -8.99
N VAL A 446 8.70 0.23 -9.69
CA VAL A 446 9.10 -0.84 -10.60
C VAL A 446 10.20 -1.59 -9.87
N GLY A 447 10.06 -2.90 -9.63
CA GLY A 447 11.15 -3.76 -9.12
C GLY A 447 11.33 -3.97 -7.61
N ARG A 448 10.61 -3.28 -6.71
CA ARG A 448 10.58 -3.62 -5.27
C ARG A 448 9.31 -4.38 -4.91
N ALA A 449 9.35 -5.28 -3.91
CA ALA A 449 8.12 -5.80 -3.28
C ALA A 449 7.57 -4.89 -2.18
N ASN A 450 8.41 -4.02 -1.60
CA ASN A 450 8.02 -3.18 -0.48
C ASN A 450 7.77 -1.73 -0.91
N PRO A 451 6.59 -1.17 -0.61
CA PRO A 451 6.36 0.26 -0.69
C PRO A 451 7.25 0.98 0.34
N LEU A 452 7.86 2.09 -0.05
CA LEU A 452 8.69 2.87 0.85
C LEU A 452 8.12 4.28 0.97
N LEU A 453 7.81 4.68 2.20
CA LEU A 453 7.51 6.07 2.52
C LEU A 453 8.73 6.66 3.23
N VAL A 454 9.50 7.49 2.53
CA VAL A 454 10.68 8.15 3.08
C VAL A 454 10.31 9.55 3.52
N ALA A 455 10.40 9.83 4.82
CA ALA A 455 10.36 11.20 5.30
C ALA A 455 11.73 11.85 5.05
N HIS A 456 11.75 12.97 4.31
CA HIS A 456 12.96 13.77 4.16
C HIS A 456 13.02 14.78 5.32
N GLN A 457 13.97 14.58 6.23
CA GLN A 457 14.22 15.57 7.29
C GLN A 457 14.83 16.84 6.69
N SER A 458 14.33 17.99 7.11
CA SER A 458 14.81 19.30 6.68
C SER A 458 16.19 19.60 7.27
N THR A 459 17.26 19.15 6.62
CA THR A 459 18.62 19.61 6.91
C THR A 459 18.83 20.96 6.23
N ARG A 460 19.25 22.03 6.93
CA ARG A 460 19.42 23.41 6.41
C ARG A 460 20.41 23.61 5.24
N ILE A 461 20.94 22.54 4.65
CA ILE A 461 21.93 22.58 3.58
C ILE A 461 21.26 22.17 2.26
N LEU A 462 21.42 22.99 1.21
CA LEU A 462 21.04 22.65 -0.16
C LEU A 462 21.82 21.42 -0.62
N GLN A 463 21.13 20.34 -1.01
CA GLN A 463 21.79 19.11 -1.45
C GLN A 463 22.13 19.22 -2.95
N PRO A 464 23.42 19.09 -3.33
CA PRO A 464 23.80 18.98 -4.73
C PRO A 464 23.57 17.52 -5.20
N SER A 465 22.38 17.22 -5.70
CA SER A 465 22.13 15.95 -6.42
C SER A 465 21.32 16.18 -7.69
N ASN A 466 21.66 15.46 -8.76
CA ASN A 466 21.01 15.50 -10.09
C ASN A 466 19.72 14.64 -10.18
N SER A 467 19.03 14.37 -9.07
CA SER A 467 17.81 13.55 -9.09
C SER A 467 16.56 14.41 -9.33
N LYS A 468 15.57 13.92 -10.10
CA LYS A 468 14.32 14.65 -10.33
C LYS A 468 13.65 15.12 -9.02
N SER A 469 13.70 14.28 -7.99
CA SER A 469 13.17 14.57 -6.66
C SER A 469 13.90 15.70 -5.91
N SER A 470 15.20 15.91 -6.14
CA SER A 470 15.95 16.98 -5.44
C SER A 470 15.57 18.36 -5.95
N HIS A 471 15.30 18.51 -7.25
CA HIS A 471 14.82 19.76 -7.83
C HIS A 471 13.46 20.18 -7.23
N ILE A 472 12.54 19.23 -7.09
CA ILE A 472 11.23 19.46 -6.48
C ILE A 472 11.38 19.88 -5.01
N ILE A 473 12.18 19.14 -4.24
CA ILE A 473 12.42 19.44 -2.82
C ILE A 473 13.09 20.81 -2.65
N ASN A 474 14.07 21.13 -3.51
CA ASN A 474 14.76 22.43 -3.48
C ASN A 474 13.82 23.59 -3.80
N ALA A 475 12.91 23.44 -4.77
CA ALA A 475 11.92 24.47 -5.10
C ALA A 475 10.94 24.75 -3.96
N LEU A 476 10.41 23.69 -3.31
CA LEU A 476 9.53 23.84 -2.15
C LEU A 476 10.27 24.43 -0.94
N ARG A 477 11.55 24.08 -0.75
CA ARG A 477 12.39 24.71 0.27
C ARG A 477 12.62 26.19 -0.01
N GLN A 478 12.81 26.57 -1.27
CA GLN A 478 12.93 27.98 -1.64
C GLN A 478 11.65 28.75 -1.27
N TYR A 479 10.47 28.16 -1.50
CA TYR A 479 9.20 28.73 -1.07
C TYR A 479 9.10 28.89 0.46
N GLU A 480 9.60 27.94 1.24
CA GLU A 480 9.70 28.04 2.71
C GLU A 480 10.61 29.20 3.15
N LEU A 481 11.77 29.35 2.51
CA LEU A 481 12.73 30.43 2.79
C LEU A 481 12.21 31.82 2.40
N CYS A 482 11.36 31.92 1.37
CA CYS A 482 10.75 33.19 0.99
C CYS A 482 9.62 33.63 1.94
N ASN A 483 9.03 32.70 2.70
CA ASN A 483 7.90 32.93 3.59
C ASN A 483 8.24 32.53 5.04
N GLU A 484 9.42 32.95 5.52
CA GLU A 484 9.88 32.63 6.87
C GLU A 484 8.81 32.98 7.93
N ARG A 485 8.63 32.08 8.91
CA ARG A 485 7.64 32.15 10.01
C ARG A 485 6.18 31.94 9.63
N CYS A 486 5.80 32.03 8.36
CA CYS A 486 4.43 31.84 7.90
C CYS A 486 4.19 30.48 7.25
N VAL A 487 5.23 29.87 6.67
CA VAL A 487 5.16 28.59 5.95
C VAL A 487 6.11 27.56 6.55
N THR A 488 5.67 26.31 6.65
CA THR A 488 6.52 25.16 6.94
C THR A 488 6.38 24.10 5.86
N VAL A 489 7.48 23.45 5.46
CA VAL A 489 7.48 22.43 4.41
C VAL A 489 8.00 21.10 4.92
N GLN A 490 7.21 20.05 4.73
CA GLN A 490 7.62 18.65 4.98
C GLN A 490 7.49 17.86 3.68
N SER A 491 8.54 17.12 3.31
CA SER A 491 8.55 16.30 2.10
C SER A 491 8.64 14.81 2.42
N PHE A 492 7.81 14.04 1.74
CA PHE A 492 7.73 12.59 1.80
C PHE A 492 7.89 12.04 0.39
N SER A 493 8.67 10.97 0.22
CA SER A 493 8.72 10.22 -1.04
C SER A 493 7.92 8.93 -0.85
N ALA A 494 6.81 8.79 -1.58
CA ALA A 494 5.96 7.62 -1.58
C ALA A 494 6.26 6.78 -2.83
N ILE A 495 7.06 5.74 -2.64
CA ILE A 495 7.46 4.81 -3.68
C ILE A 495 6.53 3.59 -3.55
N SER A 496 5.46 3.53 -4.35
CA SER A 496 4.42 2.48 -4.28
C SER A 496 3.90 2.05 -5.65
N HIS A 497 3.21 0.90 -5.71
CA HIS A 497 2.46 0.54 -6.92
C HIS A 497 1.29 1.49 -7.15
N ALA A 498 0.98 1.81 -8.42
CA ALA A 498 -0.11 2.73 -8.75
C ALA A 498 -1.48 2.31 -8.19
N GLU A 499 -1.71 1.01 -8.00
CA GLU A 499 -2.95 0.51 -7.39
C GLU A 499 -3.14 0.94 -5.93
N THR A 500 -2.03 1.13 -5.19
CA THR A 500 -1.99 1.35 -3.75
C THR A 500 -1.52 2.75 -3.34
N MET A 501 -0.99 3.56 -4.27
CA MET A 501 -0.53 4.95 -3.99
C MET A 501 -1.58 5.80 -3.28
N HIS A 502 -2.86 5.63 -3.62
CA HIS A 502 -3.97 6.31 -2.96
C HIS A 502 -4.02 6.06 -1.44
N GLU A 503 -3.58 4.89 -0.97
CA GLU A 503 -3.53 4.56 0.45
C GLU A 503 -2.41 5.32 1.16
N ASP A 504 -1.26 5.47 0.52
CA ASP A 504 -0.14 6.23 1.08
C ASP A 504 -0.50 7.71 1.18
N ILE A 505 -1.15 8.28 0.16
CA ILE A 505 -1.66 9.66 0.19
C ILE A 505 -2.65 9.84 1.35
N CYS A 506 -3.65 8.97 1.45
CA CYS A 506 -4.65 9.05 2.52
C CYS A 506 -4.04 8.87 3.90
N ARG A 507 -3.00 8.02 4.02
CA ARG A 507 -2.26 7.80 5.26
C ARG A 507 -1.49 9.04 5.68
N VAL A 508 -0.69 9.63 4.80
CA VAL A 508 0.04 10.86 5.09
C VAL A 508 -0.94 12.00 5.42
N ALA A 509 -2.05 12.10 4.69
CA ALA A 509 -3.11 13.06 4.98
C ALA A 509 -3.70 12.88 6.40
N LEU A 510 -3.86 11.64 6.85
CA LEU A 510 -4.38 11.33 8.17
C LEU A 510 -3.34 11.63 9.27
N ASP A 511 -2.12 11.12 9.10
CA ASP A 511 -1.00 11.24 10.05
C ASP A 511 -0.59 12.71 10.25
N GLN A 512 -0.55 13.48 9.17
CA GLN A 512 -0.20 14.91 9.19
C GLN A 512 -1.41 15.83 9.44
N ASN A 513 -2.60 15.28 9.66
CA ASN A 513 -3.85 16.03 9.84
C ASN A 513 -4.12 17.06 8.73
N ALA A 514 -3.91 16.69 7.46
CA ALA A 514 -4.16 17.55 6.32
C ALA A 514 -5.62 18.04 6.29
N THR A 515 -5.82 19.32 5.94
CA THR A 515 -7.14 19.94 5.75
C THR A 515 -7.62 19.77 4.31
N ILE A 516 -6.70 19.82 3.35
CA ILE A 516 -6.96 19.59 1.93
C ILE A 516 -5.81 18.82 1.29
N VAL A 517 -6.13 17.90 0.38
CA VAL A 517 -5.18 17.19 -0.48
C VAL A 517 -5.32 17.73 -1.91
N ILE A 518 -4.25 18.23 -2.51
CA ILE A 518 -4.20 18.69 -3.90
C ILE A 518 -3.53 17.62 -4.77
N LEU A 519 -4.27 17.07 -5.73
CA LEU A 519 -3.85 16.03 -6.66
C LEU A 519 -3.61 16.60 -8.06
N PRO A 520 -2.62 16.08 -8.80
CA PRO A 520 -2.44 16.44 -10.20
C PRO A 520 -3.52 15.78 -11.08
N PHE A 521 -3.87 16.45 -12.17
CA PHE A 521 -4.76 15.88 -13.18
C PHE A 521 -4.06 14.84 -14.07
N HIS A 522 -4.82 13.85 -14.55
CA HIS A 522 -4.27 12.69 -15.25
C HIS A 522 -3.88 12.97 -16.71
N LYS A 523 -4.39 14.06 -17.32
CA LYS A 523 -4.00 14.55 -18.64
C LYS A 523 -3.03 15.73 -18.45
N HIS A 524 -1.88 15.69 -19.11
CA HIS A 524 -0.97 16.81 -19.18
C HIS A 524 -1.20 17.57 -20.50
N TRP A 525 -1.15 18.89 -20.46
CA TRP A 525 -1.29 19.75 -21.63
C TRP A 525 0.08 20.08 -22.18
N GLU A 526 0.25 19.93 -23.49
CA GLU A 526 1.44 20.40 -24.19
C GLU A 526 1.32 21.91 -24.48
N ILE A 527 2.45 22.55 -24.76
CA ILE A 527 2.56 24.01 -24.99
C ILE A 527 1.64 24.46 -26.15
N ASP A 528 1.37 23.56 -27.10
CA ASP A 528 0.52 23.81 -28.27
C ASP A 528 -0.99 23.70 -27.95
N GLY A 529 -1.37 23.44 -26.70
CA GLY A 529 -2.76 23.23 -26.28
C GLY A 529 -3.33 21.85 -26.65
N SER A 530 -2.51 20.94 -27.18
CA SER A 530 -2.84 19.53 -27.37
C SER A 530 -2.84 18.76 -26.06
N ILE A 531 -3.74 17.76 -25.98
CA ILE A 531 -3.75 16.80 -24.88
C ILE A 531 -2.54 15.87 -25.07
N GLY A 532 -1.57 15.97 -24.16
CA GLY A 532 -0.38 15.12 -24.12
C GLY A 532 -0.66 13.73 -23.52
N LEU A 533 0.31 13.17 -22.81
CA LEU A 533 0.25 11.79 -22.31
C LEU A 533 -0.87 11.60 -21.25
N VAL A 534 -1.82 10.72 -21.54
CA VAL A 534 -2.92 10.35 -20.62
C VAL A 534 -2.48 9.22 -19.71
N ASN A 535 -2.35 9.49 -18.40
CA ASN A 535 -1.97 8.46 -17.45
C ASN A 535 -3.18 7.89 -16.69
N ARG A 536 -3.71 6.76 -17.18
CA ARG A 536 -4.88 6.08 -16.58
C ARG A 536 -4.65 5.62 -15.13
N SER A 537 -3.40 5.41 -14.72
CA SER A 537 -3.08 5.00 -13.36
C SER A 537 -3.34 6.14 -12.35
N ILE A 538 -3.02 7.39 -12.73
CA ILE A 538 -3.33 8.61 -11.95
C ILE A 538 -4.85 8.80 -11.88
N GLN A 539 -5.58 8.63 -12.99
CA GLN A 539 -7.04 8.74 -12.95
C GLN A 539 -7.66 7.78 -11.93
N THR A 540 -7.22 6.51 -11.98
CA THR A 540 -7.69 5.48 -11.03
C THR A 540 -7.30 5.81 -9.59
N MET A 541 -6.11 6.37 -9.37
CA MET A 541 -5.66 6.85 -8.06
C MET A 541 -6.53 8.01 -7.56
N ASN A 542 -6.76 9.04 -8.38
CA ASN A 542 -7.55 10.23 -8.03
C ASN A 542 -8.97 9.86 -7.61
N ILE A 543 -9.63 8.97 -8.37
CA ILE A 543 -10.97 8.46 -8.02
C ILE A 543 -10.95 7.80 -6.63
N LYS A 544 -9.97 6.93 -6.36
CA LYS A 544 -9.86 6.24 -5.06
C LYS A 544 -9.53 7.19 -3.90
N VAL A 545 -8.74 8.25 -4.13
CA VAL A 545 -8.46 9.28 -3.11
C VAL A 545 -9.73 10.08 -2.83
N LEU A 546 -10.47 10.50 -3.85
CA LEU A 546 -11.74 11.22 -3.69
C LEU A 546 -12.78 10.44 -2.86
N GLU A 547 -12.78 9.11 -2.94
CA GLU A 547 -13.67 8.24 -2.18
C GLU A 547 -13.24 8.02 -0.71
N LYS A 548 -11.93 8.05 -0.43
CA LYS A 548 -11.36 7.59 0.87
C LYS A 548 -10.63 8.65 1.66
N ALA A 549 -10.40 9.84 1.11
CA ALA A 549 -9.59 10.86 1.74
C ALA A 549 -10.16 11.30 3.11
N PRO A 550 -9.31 11.50 4.13
CA PRO A 550 -9.74 11.89 5.46
C PRO A 550 -10.06 13.40 5.59
N CYS A 551 -10.01 14.14 4.50
CA CYS A 551 -10.16 15.59 4.41
C CYS A 551 -10.70 16.00 3.03
N SER A 552 -10.81 17.30 2.76
CA SER A 552 -11.23 17.80 1.45
C SER A 552 -10.18 17.50 0.38
N VAL A 553 -10.60 17.33 -0.87
CA VAL A 553 -9.71 16.96 -1.98
C VAL A 553 -9.87 17.97 -3.11
N GLY A 554 -8.75 18.51 -3.59
CA GLY A 554 -8.66 19.33 -4.79
C GLY A 554 -7.98 18.56 -5.92
N ILE A 555 -8.50 18.62 -7.14
CA ILE A 555 -7.80 18.17 -8.35
C ILE A 555 -7.42 19.40 -9.16
N LEU A 556 -6.12 19.56 -9.40
CA LEU A 556 -5.56 20.66 -10.16
C LEU A 556 -5.37 20.26 -11.62
N VAL A 557 -6.11 20.93 -12.51
CA VAL A 557 -5.91 20.89 -13.94
C VAL A 557 -5.00 22.06 -14.33
N ASP A 558 -3.75 21.72 -14.61
CA ASP A 558 -2.74 22.68 -15.05
C ASP A 558 -2.81 22.86 -16.58
N ARG A 559 -3.02 24.11 -17.04
CA ARG A 559 -3.04 24.47 -18.46
C ARG A 559 -1.77 25.20 -18.91
N GLY A 560 -0.69 25.15 -18.13
CA GLY A 560 0.65 25.57 -18.57
C GLY A 560 0.88 27.08 -18.66
N ASN A 561 -0.12 27.94 -18.52
CA ASN A 561 0.10 29.40 -18.52
C ASN A 561 0.69 29.94 -17.20
N LEU A 562 0.82 29.08 -16.20
CA LEU A 562 1.60 29.33 -14.97
C LEU A 562 3.11 29.14 -15.18
N THR A 563 3.54 28.71 -16.38
CA THR A 563 4.96 28.50 -16.74
C THR A 563 5.68 29.77 -17.19
N GLY A 564 4.94 30.83 -17.54
CA GLY A 564 5.47 32.19 -17.51
C GLY A 564 5.57 32.61 -16.04
N SER A 565 6.77 32.93 -15.55
CA SER A 565 7.08 33.19 -14.14
C SER A 565 6.27 34.32 -13.51
N LEU A 566 5.01 34.08 -13.19
CA LEU A 566 4.16 34.92 -12.34
C LEU A 566 4.22 34.36 -10.93
N SER A 567 5.42 34.30 -10.35
CA SER A 567 5.50 34.22 -8.89
C SER A 567 4.92 35.53 -8.37
N ILE A 568 3.92 35.40 -7.50
CA ILE A 568 3.22 36.52 -6.85
C ILE A 568 4.23 37.36 -6.05
N LEU A 569 5.39 36.79 -5.72
CA LEU A 569 6.51 37.44 -5.06
C LEU A 569 7.33 38.40 -5.96
N ASN A 570 7.35 38.22 -7.28
CA ASN A 570 8.36 38.85 -8.14
C ASN A 570 7.83 39.75 -9.27
N THR A 571 6.51 39.92 -9.41
CA THR A 571 5.94 40.87 -10.39
C THR A 571 4.74 41.65 -9.83
N GLN A 572 4.58 42.90 -10.30
CA GLN A 572 3.44 43.80 -10.05
C GLN A 572 2.11 43.31 -10.66
N SER A 573 1.93 42.00 -10.83
CA SER A 573 0.79 41.42 -11.53
C SER A 573 -0.29 41.00 -10.54
N ILE A 574 -1.54 41.31 -10.89
CA ILE A 574 -2.73 40.95 -10.12
C ILE A 574 -3.13 39.53 -10.52
N TYR A 575 -3.14 38.60 -9.56
CA TYR A 575 -3.58 37.23 -9.77
C TYR A 575 -5.10 37.14 -9.67
N ARG A 576 -5.77 36.72 -10.74
CA ARG A 576 -7.23 36.76 -10.85
C ARG A 576 -7.83 35.38 -10.59
N VAL A 577 -8.57 35.26 -9.49
CA VAL A 577 -9.22 34.01 -9.06
C VAL A 577 -10.73 34.13 -9.23
N ALA A 578 -11.34 33.20 -9.95
CA ALA A 578 -12.80 33.06 -10.02
C ALA A 578 -13.26 31.87 -9.17
N VAL A 579 -14.31 32.07 -8.36
CA VAL A 579 -15.04 30.99 -7.70
C VAL A 579 -16.40 30.87 -8.36
N ILE A 580 -16.67 29.69 -8.91
CA ILE A 580 -17.97 29.36 -9.51
C ILE A 580 -18.81 28.68 -8.44
N TYR A 581 -19.97 29.27 -8.12
CA TYR A 581 -20.88 28.78 -7.10
C TYR A 581 -22.25 28.49 -7.71
N ILE A 582 -22.62 27.21 -7.79
CA ILE A 582 -23.93 26.75 -8.28
C ILE A 582 -24.81 26.33 -7.09
N GLY A 583 -24.19 25.76 -6.06
CA GLY A 583 -24.81 25.36 -4.81
C GLY A 583 -24.40 23.95 -4.39
N GLY A 584 -24.25 23.75 -3.08
CA GLY A 584 -23.89 22.46 -2.49
C GLY A 584 -22.65 22.51 -1.57
N PRO A 585 -22.33 21.37 -0.93
CA PRO A 585 -21.23 21.28 0.04
C PRO A 585 -19.85 21.47 -0.61
N ASP A 586 -19.65 20.98 -1.83
CA ASP A 586 -18.39 21.09 -2.56
C ASP A 586 -18.12 22.54 -2.99
N ASP A 587 -19.17 23.26 -3.43
CA ASP A 587 -19.10 24.69 -3.74
C ASP A 587 -18.93 25.56 -2.49
N ALA A 588 -19.47 25.15 -1.35
CA ALA A 588 -19.18 25.82 -0.09
C ALA A 588 -17.69 25.70 0.25
N GLU A 589 -17.10 24.52 0.07
CA GLU A 589 -15.68 24.30 0.31
C GLU A 589 -14.79 25.14 -0.63
N SER A 590 -15.13 25.21 -1.92
CA SER A 590 -14.43 26.05 -2.91
C SER A 590 -14.55 27.54 -2.57
N LEU A 591 -15.74 27.98 -2.12
CA LEU A 591 -16.00 29.35 -1.67
C LEU A 591 -15.11 29.75 -0.49
N TYR A 592 -15.02 28.91 0.56
CA TYR A 592 -14.16 29.22 1.71
C TYR A 592 -12.67 29.21 1.35
N TYR A 593 -12.24 28.35 0.42
CA TYR A 593 -10.86 28.37 -0.05
C TYR A 593 -10.53 29.62 -0.87
N GLY A 594 -11.39 29.98 -1.82
CA GLY A 594 -11.24 31.22 -2.60
C GLY A 594 -11.33 32.48 -1.72
N ALA A 595 -12.24 32.52 -0.76
CA ALA A 595 -12.36 33.60 0.23
C ALA A 595 -11.08 33.77 1.06
N ARG A 596 -10.33 32.69 1.31
CA ARG A 596 -9.01 32.81 1.95
C ARG A 596 -8.00 33.47 1.01
N MET A 597 -8.00 33.09 -0.27
CA MET A 597 -7.10 33.68 -1.27
C MET A 597 -7.36 35.17 -1.49
N GLY A 598 -8.63 35.59 -1.45
CA GLY A 598 -9.04 37.00 -1.60
C GLY A 598 -8.54 37.96 -0.50
N ARG A 599 -7.96 37.44 0.58
CA ARG A 599 -7.28 38.23 1.61
C ARG A 599 -5.87 38.66 1.22
N HIS A 600 -5.30 38.05 0.18
CA HIS A 600 -3.98 38.42 -0.32
C HIS A 600 -4.06 39.72 -1.12
N ASN A 601 -3.14 40.67 -0.88
CA ASN A 601 -3.20 42.00 -1.48
C ASN A 601 -3.12 42.00 -3.02
N ASN A 602 -2.44 41.00 -3.60
CA ASN A 602 -2.27 40.87 -5.05
C ASN A 602 -3.26 39.89 -5.70
N VAL A 603 -4.29 39.41 -4.97
CA VAL A 603 -5.30 38.51 -5.50
C VAL A 603 -6.62 39.25 -5.67
N THR A 604 -7.18 39.23 -6.88
CA THR A 604 -8.56 39.68 -7.13
C THR A 604 -9.48 38.47 -7.18
N LEU A 605 -10.43 38.40 -6.25
CA LEU A 605 -11.39 37.32 -6.12
C LEU A 605 -12.74 37.72 -6.72
N THR A 606 -13.17 37.01 -7.76
CA THR A 606 -14.50 37.15 -8.35
C THR A 606 -15.37 35.94 -8.01
N LEU A 607 -16.41 36.15 -7.21
CA LEU A 607 -17.42 35.15 -6.90
C LEU A 607 -18.56 35.25 -7.92
N VAL A 608 -18.72 34.21 -8.74
CA VAL A 608 -19.81 34.11 -9.73
C VAL A 608 -20.82 33.09 -9.25
N ARG A 609 -21.99 33.56 -8.83
CA ARG A 609 -23.10 32.73 -8.39
C ARG A 609 -24.08 32.48 -9.54
N TYR A 610 -24.33 31.22 -9.85
CA TYR A 610 -25.31 30.80 -10.84
C TYR A 610 -26.61 30.35 -10.20
N LEU A 611 -27.73 30.92 -10.65
CA LEU A 611 -29.07 30.59 -10.17
C LEU A 611 -29.95 30.10 -11.33
N LEU A 612 -30.67 29.00 -11.12
CA LEU A 612 -31.65 28.53 -12.09
C LEU A 612 -32.91 29.39 -12.06
N PHE A 613 -33.35 29.82 -13.23
CA PHE A 613 -34.62 30.52 -13.39
C PHE A 613 -35.81 29.59 -13.05
N GLY A 614 -36.60 29.93 -12.03
CA GLY A 614 -37.86 29.24 -11.71
C GLY A 614 -37.78 28.03 -10.75
N SER A 615 -36.63 27.69 -10.18
CA SER A 615 -36.47 26.57 -9.23
C SER A 615 -36.35 27.03 -7.78
N ASP A 616 -37.43 26.95 -7.00
CA ASP A 616 -37.49 27.43 -5.62
C ASP A 616 -37.19 26.32 -4.58
N ASN A 617 -35.95 25.83 -4.53
CA ASN A 617 -35.48 25.14 -3.32
C ASN A 617 -35.15 26.16 -2.21
N ALA A 618 -36.19 26.69 -1.55
CA ALA A 618 -36.07 27.78 -0.58
C ALA A 618 -35.12 27.46 0.60
N ARG A 619 -35.02 26.19 1.02
CA ARG A 619 -34.19 25.77 2.15
C ARG A 619 -32.69 25.76 1.84
N GLU A 620 -32.31 25.17 0.70
CA GLU A 620 -30.91 25.15 0.24
C GLU A 620 -30.44 26.56 -0.10
N ARG A 621 -31.27 27.34 -0.81
CA ARG A 621 -30.98 28.75 -1.10
C ARG A 621 -30.76 29.58 0.16
N LYS A 622 -31.55 29.37 1.21
CA LYS A 622 -31.37 30.07 2.49
C LYS A 622 -30.04 29.70 3.14
N GLN A 623 -29.65 28.43 3.09
CA GLN A 623 -28.35 27.98 3.61
C GLN A 623 -27.19 28.59 2.82
N ASP A 624 -27.26 28.55 1.50
CA ASP A 624 -26.23 29.08 0.60
C ASP A 624 -26.12 30.61 0.73
N ASN A 625 -27.24 31.32 0.89
CA ASN A 625 -27.25 32.76 1.16
C ASN A 625 -26.48 33.10 2.44
N ILE A 626 -26.67 32.34 3.52
CA ILE A 626 -25.95 32.57 4.78
C ILE A 626 -24.43 32.42 4.57
N LEU A 627 -24.00 31.42 3.80
CA LEU A 627 -22.58 31.19 3.52
C LEU A 627 -21.96 32.31 2.67
N ILE A 628 -22.67 32.72 1.63
CA ILE A 628 -22.22 33.81 0.74
C ILE A 628 -22.20 35.14 1.50
N ASP A 629 -23.22 35.43 2.29
CA ASP A 629 -23.29 36.66 3.08
C ASP A 629 -22.18 36.72 4.13
N ASP A 630 -21.81 35.60 4.76
CA ASP A 630 -20.65 35.51 5.67
C ASP A 630 -19.34 35.90 4.95
N VAL A 631 -19.12 35.41 3.73
CA VAL A 631 -17.94 35.75 2.92
C VAL A 631 -17.97 37.22 2.47
N ARG A 632 -19.13 37.73 2.05
CA ARG A 632 -19.29 39.14 1.66
C ARG A 632 -19.03 40.06 2.84
N GLN A 633 -19.53 39.72 4.02
CA GLN A 633 -19.29 40.49 5.24
C GLN A 633 -17.80 40.47 5.63
N ALA A 634 -17.14 39.31 5.49
CA ALA A 634 -15.71 39.19 5.76
C ALA A 634 -14.82 39.99 4.80
N HIS A 635 -15.31 40.31 3.59
CA HIS A 635 -14.61 41.10 2.58
C HIS A 635 -15.19 42.51 2.42
N ASN A 636 -15.98 42.97 3.38
CA ASN A 636 -16.58 44.29 3.30
C ASN A 636 -15.50 45.38 3.31
N GLY A 637 -15.45 46.21 2.28
CA GLY A 637 -14.39 47.21 2.08
C GLY A 637 -13.14 46.71 1.33
N ASN A 638 -13.07 45.44 0.93
CA ASN A 638 -11.99 44.94 0.07
C ASN A 638 -12.29 45.25 -1.41
N HIS A 639 -11.52 46.15 -2.02
CA HIS A 639 -11.66 46.53 -3.42
C HIS A 639 -11.33 45.39 -4.41
N ASN A 640 -10.62 44.36 -3.94
CA ASN A 640 -10.22 43.20 -4.75
C ASN A 640 -11.28 42.08 -4.74
N PHE A 641 -12.44 42.28 -4.12
CA PHE A 641 -13.53 41.31 -4.08
C PHE A 641 -14.70 41.75 -4.97
N ILE A 642 -15.07 40.93 -5.95
CA ILE A 642 -16.16 41.18 -6.90
C ILE A 642 -17.20 40.08 -6.75
N TYR A 643 -18.47 40.48 -6.58
CA TYR A 643 -19.61 39.56 -6.51
C TYR A 643 -20.50 39.73 -7.73
N GLN A 644 -20.78 38.64 -8.44
CA GLN A 644 -21.65 38.61 -9.62
C GLN A 644 -22.69 37.50 -9.49
N GLU A 645 -23.97 37.83 -9.69
CA GLU A 645 -25.05 36.85 -9.79
C GLU A 645 -25.51 36.75 -11.24
N GLN A 646 -25.64 35.51 -11.73
CA GLN A 646 -26.11 35.22 -13.08
C GLN A 646 -27.29 34.25 -13.06
N LEU A 647 -28.36 34.64 -13.75
CA LEU A 647 -29.57 33.82 -13.92
C LEU A 647 -29.47 33.02 -15.20
N VAL A 648 -29.58 31.69 -15.08
CA VAL A 648 -29.46 30.75 -16.20
C VAL A 648 -30.76 29.97 -16.35
N LYS A 649 -31.19 29.76 -17.59
CA LYS A 649 -32.42 29.02 -17.91
C LYS A 649 -32.21 27.51 -17.90
N ASP A 650 -31.13 27.03 -18.49
CA ASP A 650 -30.80 25.61 -18.66
C ASP A 650 -29.28 25.39 -18.68
N GLY A 651 -28.82 24.14 -18.66
CA GLY A 651 -27.40 23.78 -18.77
C GLY A 651 -26.69 24.41 -19.97
N VAL A 652 -27.36 24.60 -21.11
CA VAL A 652 -26.79 25.29 -22.28
C VAL A 652 -26.49 26.77 -21.97
N GLY A 653 -27.35 27.44 -21.21
CA GLY A 653 -27.09 28.81 -20.76
C GLY A 653 -25.89 28.89 -19.82
N LEU A 654 -25.70 27.88 -18.97
CA LEU A 654 -24.52 27.77 -18.11
C LEU A 654 -23.26 27.61 -18.97
N THR A 655 -23.30 26.71 -19.96
CA THR A 655 -22.16 26.50 -20.88
C THR A 655 -21.77 27.76 -21.64
N ALA A 656 -22.75 28.53 -22.12
CA ALA A 656 -22.51 29.78 -22.82
C ALA A 656 -21.91 30.86 -21.90
N SER A 657 -22.38 30.93 -20.64
CA SER A 657 -21.85 31.90 -19.68
C SER A 657 -20.44 31.54 -19.21
N LEU A 658 -20.15 30.25 -18.99
CA LEU A 658 -18.80 29.80 -18.68
C LEU A 658 -17.81 30.10 -19.81
N ARG A 659 -18.24 29.97 -21.08
CA ARG A 659 -17.43 30.43 -22.23
C ARG A 659 -17.25 31.95 -22.25
N ALA A 660 -18.22 32.73 -21.78
CA ALA A 660 -18.06 34.18 -21.70
C ALA A 660 -16.99 34.62 -20.67
N LEU A 661 -16.60 33.75 -19.74
CA LEU A 661 -15.54 34.00 -18.75
C LEU A 661 -14.12 33.71 -19.29
N GLU A 662 -14.00 33.34 -20.56
CA GLU A 662 -12.73 32.99 -21.22
C GLU A 662 -11.70 34.13 -21.12
N ASN A 663 -10.46 33.79 -20.76
CA ASN A 663 -9.28 34.69 -20.68
C ASN A 663 -9.32 35.84 -19.65
N HIS A 664 -10.27 35.83 -18.70
CA HIS A 664 -10.34 36.86 -17.66
C HIS A 664 -9.66 36.47 -16.34
N PHE A 665 -9.39 35.17 -16.14
CA PHE A 665 -8.94 34.60 -14.88
C PHE A 665 -7.72 33.70 -15.07
N ASP A 666 -6.85 33.67 -14.06
CA ASP A 666 -5.67 32.80 -14.02
C ASP A 666 -6.01 31.44 -13.36
N LEU A 667 -6.91 31.46 -12.38
CA LEU A 667 -7.39 30.29 -11.64
C LEU A 667 -8.93 30.30 -11.51
N MET A 668 -9.57 29.19 -11.83
CA MET A 668 -10.99 28.95 -11.59
C MET A 668 -11.17 27.84 -10.56
N ILE A 669 -11.89 28.10 -9.47
CA ILE A 669 -12.19 27.12 -8.42
C ILE A 669 -13.68 26.75 -8.50
N VAL A 670 -13.97 25.45 -8.53
CA VAL A 670 -15.33 24.92 -8.65
C VAL A 670 -15.52 23.69 -7.77
N GLY A 671 -16.73 23.45 -7.26
CA GLY A 671 -17.06 22.21 -6.58
C GLY A 671 -17.13 21.03 -7.57
N ARG A 672 -16.90 19.80 -7.08
CA ARG A 672 -17.00 18.59 -7.90
C ARG A 672 -18.46 18.16 -8.11
N ASN A 673 -19.18 17.92 -7.01
CA ASN A 673 -20.53 17.38 -7.04
C ASN A 673 -21.58 18.45 -6.83
N HIS A 674 -22.50 18.51 -7.79
CA HIS A 674 -23.64 19.41 -7.80
C HIS A 674 -24.96 18.61 -7.87
N GLN A 675 -24.98 17.38 -7.34
CA GLN A 675 -25.98 16.33 -7.63
C GLN A 675 -27.46 16.69 -7.34
N ALA A 676 -27.74 17.82 -6.69
CA ALA A 676 -29.10 18.33 -6.47
C ALA A 676 -29.53 19.42 -7.46
N SER A 677 -28.62 19.92 -8.32
CA SER A 677 -28.93 21.05 -9.20
C SER A 677 -29.63 20.60 -10.48
N GLN A 678 -30.86 21.08 -10.68
CA GLN A 678 -31.63 20.88 -11.91
C GLN A 678 -30.93 21.49 -13.14
N ILE A 679 -30.00 22.44 -12.94
CA ILE A 679 -29.20 23.11 -13.97
C ILE A 679 -28.36 22.12 -14.79
N LEU A 680 -27.91 21.02 -14.18
CA LEU A 680 -26.96 20.08 -14.79
C LEU A 680 -27.61 18.79 -15.31
N MET A 681 -28.95 18.72 -15.33
CA MET A 681 -29.69 17.55 -15.77
C MET A 681 -29.43 17.26 -17.26
N GLY A 682 -28.93 16.06 -17.59
CA GLY A 682 -28.57 15.65 -18.95
C GLY A 682 -27.12 15.91 -19.38
N LEU A 683 -26.40 16.82 -18.70
CA LEU A 683 -24.98 17.11 -19.00
C LEU A 683 -24.02 16.04 -18.45
N GLY A 684 -24.41 15.30 -17.41
CA GLY A 684 -23.57 14.25 -16.81
C GLY A 684 -23.32 13.02 -17.69
N ALA A 685 -24.16 12.77 -18.70
CA ALA A 685 -24.00 11.62 -19.60
C ALA A 685 -22.81 11.75 -20.57
N TRP A 686 -22.29 12.99 -20.73
CA TRP A 686 -21.24 13.34 -21.68
C TRP A 686 -19.89 13.62 -21.00
N SER A 687 -19.74 13.27 -19.71
CA SER A 687 -18.49 13.53 -18.98
C SER A 687 -17.42 12.48 -19.33
N GLU A 688 -16.26 12.96 -19.78
CA GLU A 688 -15.09 12.13 -20.09
C GLU A 688 -14.25 11.83 -18.83
N CYS A 689 -14.21 12.79 -17.90
CA CYS A 689 -13.36 12.76 -16.71
C CYS A 689 -14.20 12.75 -15.42
N PRO A 690 -14.67 11.58 -14.93
CA PRO A 690 -15.57 11.49 -13.78
C PRO A 690 -14.97 12.02 -12.47
N GLU A 691 -13.65 12.12 -12.37
CA GLU A 691 -12.97 12.71 -11.22
C GLU A 691 -13.16 14.24 -11.09
N LEU A 692 -13.45 14.97 -12.19
CA LEU A 692 -13.64 16.42 -12.17
C LEU A 692 -15.11 16.84 -11.95
N GLY A 693 -16.06 15.93 -12.14
CA GLY A 693 -17.49 16.28 -12.16
C GLY A 693 -17.88 17.10 -13.39
N VAL A 694 -19.17 17.37 -13.57
CA VAL A 694 -19.71 17.92 -14.83
C VAL A 694 -19.11 19.28 -15.18
N VAL A 695 -19.07 20.21 -14.24
CA VAL A 695 -18.59 21.59 -14.48
C VAL A 695 -17.07 21.62 -14.59
N GLY A 696 -16.37 20.87 -13.74
CA GLY A 696 -14.92 20.76 -13.80
C GLY A 696 -14.42 20.15 -15.10
N ASP A 697 -15.09 19.09 -15.60
CA ASP A 697 -14.79 18.47 -16.89
C ASP A 697 -15.07 19.42 -18.06
N MET A 698 -16.14 20.21 -17.96
CA MET A 698 -16.44 21.24 -18.94
C MET A 698 -15.33 22.31 -19.00
N LEU A 699 -14.92 22.83 -17.85
CA LEU A 699 -13.82 23.80 -17.71
C LEU A 699 -12.46 23.20 -18.07
N ALA A 700 -12.29 21.89 -17.97
CA ALA A 700 -11.10 21.18 -18.39
C ALA A 700 -11.14 20.76 -19.88
N SER A 701 -12.25 20.92 -20.60
CA SER A 701 -12.34 20.59 -22.02
C SER A 701 -11.58 21.60 -22.90
N THR A 702 -11.03 21.12 -24.02
CA THR A 702 -10.48 21.96 -25.11
C THR A 702 -11.54 22.91 -25.68
N ASP A 703 -12.82 22.54 -25.62
CA ASP A 703 -13.92 23.24 -26.30
C ASP A 703 -14.26 24.62 -25.71
N ILE A 704 -13.79 24.91 -24.49
CA ILE A 704 -13.99 26.21 -23.84
C ILE A 704 -12.92 27.23 -24.25
N GLY A 705 -11.77 26.80 -24.80
CA GLY A 705 -10.69 27.71 -25.21
C GLY A 705 -9.96 28.46 -24.07
N SER A 706 -10.43 28.35 -22.82
CA SER A 706 -9.84 29.01 -21.67
C SER A 706 -8.42 28.51 -21.36
N ILE A 707 -7.53 29.46 -21.08
CA ILE A 707 -6.14 29.19 -20.68
C ILE A 707 -6.00 29.10 -19.14
N ALA A 708 -7.07 29.40 -18.40
CA ALA A 708 -7.07 29.38 -16.94
C ALA A 708 -6.85 27.97 -16.37
N SER A 709 -6.09 27.87 -15.28
CA SER A 709 -6.00 26.62 -14.52
C SER A 709 -7.28 26.39 -13.72
N VAL A 710 -7.66 25.13 -13.54
CA VAL A 710 -8.93 24.77 -12.88
C VAL A 710 -8.63 23.93 -11.64
N LEU A 711 -9.13 24.37 -10.48
CA LEU A 711 -9.09 23.61 -9.24
C LEU A 711 -10.49 23.10 -8.90
N VAL A 712 -10.70 21.80 -9.06
CA VAL A 712 -11.96 21.14 -8.68
C VAL A 712 -11.86 20.67 -7.25
N VAL A 713 -12.74 21.16 -6.38
CA VAL A 713 -12.73 20.87 -4.94
C VAL A 713 -13.90 19.95 -4.58
N GLN A 714 -13.63 18.95 -3.76
CA GLN A 714 -14.62 18.08 -3.14
C GLN A 714 -14.50 18.21 -1.62
N GLN A 715 -15.62 18.46 -0.95
CA GLN A 715 -15.66 18.46 0.51
C GLN A 715 -15.47 17.04 1.04
N GLN A 716 -14.87 16.91 2.23
CA GLN A 716 -14.68 15.63 2.90
C GLN A 716 -15.99 14.82 3.01
N ILE A 717 -15.98 13.59 2.51
CA ILE A 717 -17.10 12.65 2.67
C ILE A 717 -17.02 11.97 4.05
N LEU A 718 -17.98 12.25 4.92
CA LEU A 718 -18.12 11.52 6.19
C LEU A 718 -18.80 10.16 5.96
N LEU A 719 -18.02 9.07 5.92
CA LEU A 719 -18.55 7.70 5.84
C LEU A 719 -19.35 7.24 7.09
N GLY A 720 -19.53 8.08 8.10
CA GLY A 720 -20.18 7.75 9.38
C GLY A 720 -21.71 7.88 9.44
N GLY A 721 -22.38 8.35 8.39
CA GLY A 721 -23.84 8.57 8.40
C GLY A 721 -24.67 7.30 8.67
N LYS A 722 -24.16 6.11 8.34
CA LYS A 722 -24.81 4.81 8.62
C LYS A 722 -24.41 4.16 9.95
N LEU A 723 -23.41 4.69 10.66
CA LEU A 723 -22.86 4.08 11.90
C LEU A 723 -23.21 4.85 13.18
N LYS A 724 -23.69 6.10 13.07
CA LYS A 724 -24.05 6.94 14.23
C LYS A 724 -25.21 6.42 15.08
N SER A 725 -25.98 5.42 14.63
CA SER A 725 -27.04 4.82 15.47
C SER A 725 -26.57 3.68 16.39
N ARG A 726 -25.27 3.30 16.38
CA ARG A 726 -24.79 2.11 17.11
C ARG A 726 -23.60 2.28 18.05
N MET A 727 -23.09 3.48 18.33
CA MET A 727 -21.99 3.64 19.28
C MET A 727 -22.38 4.52 20.48
N MET A 728 -22.45 3.88 21.65
CA MET A 728 -22.47 4.53 22.96
C MET A 728 -21.27 5.49 23.09
N LYS A 729 -21.53 6.63 23.74
CA LYS A 729 -20.55 7.68 24.04
C LYS A 729 -19.35 7.08 24.82
N PRO A 730 -18.10 7.40 24.47
CA PRO A 730 -16.96 7.02 25.28
C PRO A 730 -16.95 7.83 26.59
N VAL A 731 -16.77 7.12 27.70
CA VAL A 731 -16.54 7.67 29.03
C VAL A 731 -15.14 8.30 29.06
N ILE A 732 -15.08 9.59 29.40
CA ILE A 732 -13.83 10.31 29.60
C ILE A 732 -13.35 10.00 31.03
N ILE A 733 -12.22 9.33 31.16
CA ILE A 733 -11.49 9.22 32.43
C ILE A 733 -10.43 10.32 32.40
N SER A 734 -10.58 11.31 33.28
CA SER A 734 -9.60 12.35 33.54
C SER A 734 -8.38 11.76 34.26
N GLN A 735 -7.20 11.86 33.66
CA GLN A 735 -5.92 11.64 34.35
C GLN A 735 -5.33 12.99 34.74
N GLU A 736 -5.25 13.23 36.05
CA GLU A 736 -4.48 14.31 36.66
C GLU A 736 -2.98 14.11 36.42
N THR A 737 -2.32 15.23 36.16
CA THR A 737 -0.89 15.40 35.97
C THR A 737 -0.12 15.20 37.28
N GLY A 738 0.75 14.19 37.35
CA GLY A 738 1.77 14.06 38.39
C GLY A 738 3.15 14.39 37.82
N TYR A 739 3.69 15.56 38.15
CA TYR A 739 5.10 15.90 38.00
C TYR A 739 5.78 15.67 39.35
N ASP A 740 6.64 14.65 39.42
CA ASP A 740 7.54 14.42 40.55
C ASP A 740 8.68 15.45 40.53
N ALA A 741 8.77 16.26 41.60
CA ALA A 741 9.98 17.00 41.94
C ALA A 741 10.31 16.75 43.41
N SER A 742 11.36 15.98 43.61
CA SER A 742 11.98 15.62 44.88
C SER A 742 12.70 16.81 45.53
N VAL A 743 12.24 17.30 46.70
CA VAL A 743 13.10 17.85 47.77
C VAL A 743 12.43 17.62 49.13
N THR A 744 13.14 16.92 50.00
CA THR A 744 12.82 16.61 51.40
C THR A 744 13.23 17.75 52.36
N GLY A 745 12.38 18.07 53.34
CA GLY A 745 12.74 18.81 54.57
C GLY A 745 11.51 19.04 55.48
N PRO A 746 11.58 18.90 56.82
CA PRO A 746 10.51 18.24 57.58
C PRO A 746 9.66 19.12 58.52
N LEU A 747 8.50 18.55 58.91
CA LEU A 747 7.77 18.72 60.18
C LEU A 747 7.13 20.09 60.50
N THR A 748 5.79 20.15 60.46
CA THR A 748 4.91 20.33 61.64
C THR A 748 3.42 20.30 61.24
N THR A 749 2.60 19.73 62.13
CA THR A 749 1.16 19.44 62.00
C THR A 749 0.29 20.64 62.46
N PRO A 750 -1.05 20.53 62.60
CA PRO A 750 -2.04 21.16 61.74
C PRO A 750 -2.83 22.28 62.45
N VAL A 751 -3.52 23.15 61.70
CA VAL A 751 -4.65 23.94 62.23
C VAL A 751 -5.83 23.76 61.29
N THR A 752 -6.81 23.00 61.77
CA THR A 752 -8.16 22.87 61.24
C THR A 752 -8.97 24.12 61.58
N ASN A 753 -9.67 24.69 60.60
CA ASN A 753 -10.92 25.40 60.84
C ASN A 753 -11.74 25.46 59.54
N ASP A 754 -12.79 24.64 59.51
CA ASP A 754 -14.19 24.92 59.18
C ASP A 754 -14.61 25.85 58.02
N ASP A 755 -15.49 25.25 57.22
CA ASP A 755 -16.74 25.79 56.67
C ASP A 755 -16.73 26.91 55.61
N ALA A 756 -17.08 26.52 54.37
CA ALA A 756 -18.25 27.06 53.67
C ALA A 756 -18.58 26.25 52.40
N LYS A 757 -19.60 25.40 52.52
CA LYS A 757 -20.44 24.86 51.44
C LYS A 757 -21.24 26.02 50.81
N TRP A 758 -21.42 26.07 49.48
CA TRP A 758 -22.72 26.37 48.84
C TRP A 758 -22.78 25.84 47.39
N GLU A 759 -23.92 25.20 47.12
CA GLU A 759 -24.35 24.49 45.92
C GLU A 759 -24.78 25.42 44.76
N ILE A 760 -24.74 24.89 43.53
CA ILE A 760 -25.34 25.50 42.33
C ILE A 760 -26.65 24.76 42.01
N ALA A 761 -27.77 25.49 42.03
CA ALA A 761 -29.10 25.02 41.68
C ALA A 761 -29.29 24.90 40.16
N ILE A 762 -29.99 23.84 39.74
CA ILE A 762 -30.50 23.61 38.38
C ILE A 762 -31.98 23.99 38.39
N ASP A 763 -32.35 24.94 37.55
CA ASP A 763 -33.74 25.31 37.31
C ASP A 763 -34.29 24.52 36.10
N ARG A 764 -35.35 23.76 36.33
CA ARG A 764 -36.23 23.16 35.31
C ARG A 764 -37.63 23.61 35.68
N ASP A 765 -38.28 24.36 34.79
CA ASP A 765 -39.65 24.13 34.36
C ASP A 765 -40.09 25.21 33.36
N ARG A 766 -40.62 24.77 32.22
CA ARG A 766 -41.86 25.28 31.60
C ARG A 766 -42.26 24.41 30.40
N ASP A 767 -43.38 23.73 30.64
CA ASP A 767 -44.46 23.23 29.78
C ASP A 767 -44.18 22.23 28.65
#